data_AF-A0A1C4YP09-F1
#
_entry.id   AF-A0A1C4YP09-F1
#
_cell.length_a   1.000
_cell.length_b   1.000
_cell.length_c   1.000
_cell.angle_alpha   90.00
_cell.angle_beta   90.00
_cell.angle_gamma   90.00
#
_symmetry.space_group_name_H-M   'P 1'
#
loop_
_entity.id
_entity.type
_entity.pdbx_description
1 polymer ?
#
loop_
_entity_poly.entity_id
_entity_poly.type
_entity_poly.pdbx_seq_one_letter_code
_entity_poly.pdbx_strand_id
1 'polypeptide(L)'
;MSTTHPASAPPGSAKTPNLRWRRRARRPRLVIALLATALVVTTATVVSAPATPAFANDHYGTIESAAEANRDWMARVSDDASLADLSIPGTHDTLALCGQSAGNGDCEFISTSLTQTQERHGYSAETLAIQLDAGIRSIDIRVRVDKGDAGLTFTVHHGVYYQWANFTDVLTKIETFLRANPTETVLLNLKAECLGSGASCADAQGYDSTEWRRKVFDSYLTGRYHTGNGDETKQGKAWDSLFWANSVNGVEQTTTPTLGAVRGKIVLLGFRGPAGGIYGGYGIGQLYPAGGSYEGYAQDDYSVPQVSDIDDKWEKVRAHLRKTNGVWDANRGEQTRHDHEPGSLYLNYTSGTGDWAHPYTVAGGTPTATGVNEFLTQCLRASNDRCPEFYPNRAGNFGGRDTMDRLGIVMMDFPGGKLIDEIVARNPAGRAGGSRNGGAGDPMELHAGGDNGGTRPVVPTDHAQCRPDGMIPTAGTSTPYCGVYQGDGREWLGQGRSRRVIGYFNGSRTGADGKPYYLVKNMPWSRLTHINYAFARVENNRISVGADGPNNPAIGMTWSVPGTEMDQSLPYRGHFNLLTTYKRLHPRVKTLISVGGWAESRGFYGMTTNADGTTNQAGINTFSDSVVDFLGRYGFDGVDIDFEYPTVLDDTGNPNDWGDARSRRKGLPTSYTALMKTLREKLDRASATNGRYYLLTSATSASGYLVRGMENQKALRYQDYTNLMAYDYHGSWNDVVGPNAALHDDGKDPELSDLYSTPEYQKLGYFNTDWAFHHLRGAMQAGRINIGIPYYSRGWRNVTGGSNGMWGRSVGSACQPGTGLVRPCGDGAVGIDNIWHDRDANGREVGAGVNPMWHAKNLERDLTPRYANAVGLTPDSDPNDRRTGTYDRHWDATTRTAWLWNPEKKTYLSIQDTEGLDHVVDYVNRKGAGGVMMWELSGDYECPAEATTDNPCVMGHTLTNRLHERLQGTAAYGDNRSAGSSVQRPALALDVSVDLIRYPTDTASLWPLTPTVRISNNTGVTIGGGRDNVISFDLPTSTPPLIKDGNWQTGAQGGRWKVQAGHTGPNVGTGLSGTFHRVSLTLDHCQIIPAGQSLDVPIIYYIPATGPVNTTLKLGGTTFSSVPEQNRGAAKVIPATGGCSAPAWDAGKVYNPATQSVENITVKYAGKVWQAKWWTQGNVPGTGANSDLEPWRLIGPAG
;
A
#
# COMPACT_ATOMS: atom_id res chain seq x y z
N MET A 1 -59.40 -12.15 25.16
CA MET A 1 -59.66 -12.96 26.37
C MET A 1 -58.32 -13.05 27.11
N SER A 2 -57.93 -12.18 28.03
CA SER A 2 -58.60 -11.57 29.21
C SER A 2 -58.24 -12.34 30.50
N THR A 3 -57.46 -11.66 31.38
CA THR A 3 -57.59 -11.61 32.87
C THR A 3 -57.46 -12.91 33.69
N THR A 4 -56.81 -12.98 34.87
CA THR A 4 -56.07 -12.02 35.73
C THR A 4 -55.37 -12.77 36.87
N HIS A 5 -54.26 -12.24 37.43
CA HIS A 5 -53.88 -12.50 38.84
C HIS A 5 -54.66 -11.57 39.79
N PRO A 6 -54.86 -11.95 41.07
CA PRO A 6 -54.11 -11.28 42.14
C PRO A 6 -53.65 -12.23 43.27
N ALA A 7 -52.97 -11.68 44.27
CA ALA A 7 -52.48 -12.38 45.47
C ALA A 7 -52.92 -11.68 46.77
N SER A 8 -52.80 -12.36 47.92
CA SER A 8 -53.00 -11.78 49.25
C SER A 8 -52.16 -12.49 50.33
N ALA A 9 -51.85 -11.76 51.40
CA ALA A 9 -51.08 -12.17 52.60
C ALA A 9 -52.00 -11.97 53.86
N PRO A 10 -51.58 -11.84 55.15
CA PRO A 10 -50.22 -11.76 55.73
C PRO A 10 -49.96 -12.72 56.95
N PRO A 11 -49.64 -12.32 58.21
CA PRO A 11 -48.28 -12.54 58.75
C PRO A 11 -48.16 -13.22 60.15
N GLY A 12 -46.93 -13.58 60.57
CA GLY A 12 -46.44 -13.21 61.91
C GLY A 12 -46.03 -14.29 62.96
N SER A 13 -44.71 -14.43 63.15
CA SER A 13 -44.01 -14.52 64.46
C SER A 13 -43.81 -15.84 65.26
N ALA A 14 -42.67 -15.85 65.99
CA ALA A 14 -42.39 -16.48 67.30
C ALA A 14 -42.08 -18.00 67.48
N LYS A 15 -40.77 -18.34 67.38
CA LYS A 15 -39.91 -19.12 68.33
C LYS A 15 -40.46 -20.33 69.12
N THR A 16 -39.76 -21.47 69.07
CA THR A 16 -39.10 -22.25 70.20
C THR A 16 -38.74 -23.70 69.75
N PRO A 17 -38.00 -24.53 70.54
CA PRO A 17 -36.77 -24.26 71.32
C PRO A 17 -35.62 -25.29 71.05
N ASN A 18 -34.69 -25.39 71.99
CA ASN A 18 -33.30 -25.89 71.89
C ASN A 18 -33.05 -27.32 72.47
N LEU A 19 -31.80 -27.82 72.27
CA LEU A 19 -30.96 -28.65 73.19
C LEU A 19 -30.86 -30.22 73.11
N ARG A 20 -29.83 -30.68 72.34
CA ARG A 20 -28.71 -31.63 72.64
C ARG A 20 -28.89 -32.97 73.41
N TRP A 21 -28.15 -34.00 72.93
CA TRP A 21 -27.27 -34.90 73.74
C TRP A 21 -25.99 -35.32 72.94
N ARG A 22 -25.17 -36.33 73.36
CA ARG A 22 -23.72 -36.46 73.01
C ARG A 22 -23.12 -37.88 72.75
N ARG A 23 -22.14 -37.98 71.80
CA ARG A 23 -20.94 -38.90 71.73
C ARG A 23 -21.21 -40.43 71.44
N ARG A 24 -20.26 -41.34 71.05
CA ARG A 24 -18.76 -41.35 70.88
C ARG A 24 -18.21 -42.47 69.90
N ALA A 25 -16.97 -42.27 69.40
CA ALA A 25 -16.10 -42.99 68.40
C ALA A 25 -15.61 -44.47 68.58
N ARG A 26 -15.09 -45.12 67.48
CA ARG A 26 -13.77 -45.87 67.33
C ARG A 26 -13.50 -46.58 65.93
N ARG A 27 -12.30 -47.18 65.68
CA ARG A 27 -11.77 -47.90 64.44
C ARG A 27 -11.16 -49.30 64.78
N PRO A 28 -11.12 -50.33 63.88
CA PRO A 28 -9.92 -50.86 63.12
C PRO A 28 -10.27 -51.33 61.65
N ARG A 29 -9.45 -51.79 60.65
CA ARG A 29 -8.24 -52.65 60.44
C ARG A 29 -8.52 -54.20 60.42
N LEU A 30 -8.01 -55.10 59.53
CA LEU A 30 -7.08 -55.03 58.34
C LEU A 30 -6.99 -56.35 57.44
N VAL A 31 -7.03 -56.27 56.08
CA VAL A 31 -6.28 -57.06 55.00
C VAL A 31 -6.53 -58.58 54.63
N ILE A 32 -6.14 -58.97 53.38
CA ILE A 32 -6.15 -60.29 52.62
C ILE A 32 -7.54 -60.69 52.01
N ALA A 33 -7.85 -60.88 50.70
CA ALA A 33 -7.21 -61.29 49.40
C ALA A 33 -7.29 -62.82 49.07
N LEU A 34 -7.40 -63.38 47.84
CA LEU A 34 -7.33 -62.96 46.41
C LEU A 34 -8.64 -63.41 45.65
N LEU A 35 -8.80 -63.91 44.38
CA LEU A 35 -7.98 -64.24 43.17
C LEU A 35 -8.91 -64.47 41.91
N ALA A 36 -8.48 -64.09 40.68
CA ALA A 36 -8.95 -64.50 39.31
C ALA A 36 -10.40 -64.16 38.83
N THR A 37 -10.73 -63.90 37.53
CA THR A 37 -9.96 -63.93 36.25
C THR A 37 -10.58 -63.00 35.17
N ALA A 38 -9.75 -62.41 34.27
CA ALA A 38 -10.04 -61.82 32.92
C ALA A 38 -11.13 -60.70 32.81
N LEU A 39 -11.01 -59.64 31.99
CA LEU A 39 -10.23 -59.40 30.75
C LEU A 39 -9.96 -57.87 30.53
N VAL A 40 -8.75 -57.51 30.04
CA VAL A 40 -8.31 -56.32 29.24
C VAL A 40 -9.23 -55.08 29.18
N VAL A 41 -8.82 -53.83 29.53
CA VAL A 41 -7.78 -52.97 28.88
C VAL A 41 -6.90 -52.22 29.91
N THR A 42 -5.67 -51.88 29.51
CA THR A 42 -4.68 -51.08 30.27
C THR A 42 -4.83 -49.56 30.13
N THR A 43 -4.64 -48.82 31.22
CA THR A 43 -4.01 -47.48 31.22
C THR A 43 -3.23 -47.25 32.51
N ALA A 44 -2.21 -46.38 32.46
CA ALA A 44 -1.19 -46.27 33.52
C ALA A 44 -1.57 -45.35 34.69
N THR A 45 -0.80 -45.44 35.77
CA THR A 45 -0.86 -44.54 36.93
C THR A 45 -0.54 -43.10 36.53
N VAL A 46 -1.56 -42.25 36.49
CA VAL A 46 -1.37 -40.80 36.38
C VAL A 46 -0.89 -40.26 37.72
N VAL A 47 0.41 -39.98 37.81
CA VAL A 47 0.90 -38.96 38.75
C VAL A 47 0.24 -37.65 38.33
N SER A 48 -0.43 -36.98 39.27
CA SER A 48 -1.08 -35.69 39.02
C SER A 48 -0.01 -34.62 38.75
N ALA A 49 0.33 -34.44 37.47
CA ALA A 49 1.08 -33.28 37.03
C ALA A 49 0.33 -31.98 37.43
N PRO A 50 1.03 -30.87 37.70
CA PRO A 50 0.37 -29.59 37.86
C PRO A 50 -0.41 -29.27 36.58
N ALA A 51 -1.60 -28.71 36.72
CA ALA A 51 -2.37 -28.28 35.58
C ALA A 51 -1.63 -27.15 34.86
N THR A 52 -1.17 -27.41 33.63
CA THR A 52 -0.75 -26.35 32.71
C THR A 52 -1.89 -25.36 32.56
N PRO A 53 -1.66 -24.04 32.64
CA PRO A 53 -2.72 -23.05 32.42
C PRO A 53 -3.32 -23.25 31.03
N ALA A 54 -4.58 -23.66 30.98
CA ALA A 54 -5.34 -23.60 29.74
C ALA A 54 -5.64 -22.13 29.43
N PHE A 55 -5.61 -21.77 28.15
CA PHE A 55 -5.64 -20.40 27.66
C PHE A 55 -4.36 -19.60 27.93
N ALA A 56 -3.26 -20.05 27.33
CA ALA A 56 -2.31 -19.10 26.74
C ALA A 56 -3.03 -18.33 25.60
N ASN A 57 -3.72 -17.25 25.96
CA ASN A 57 -4.25 -16.24 25.04
C ASN A 57 -3.31 -15.04 25.06
N ASP A 58 -3.15 -14.31 23.95
CA ASP A 58 -2.10 -13.29 23.74
C ASP A 58 -2.19 -12.04 24.65
N HIS A 59 -3.18 -12.04 25.55
CA HIS A 59 -3.44 -11.03 26.58
C HIS A 59 -2.83 -11.36 27.95
N TYR A 60 -2.42 -12.63 28.11
CA TYR A 60 -1.68 -13.19 29.25
C TYR A 60 -0.48 -14.07 28.77
N GLY A 61 -0.34 -14.28 27.46
CA GLY A 61 0.83 -14.92 26.83
C GLY A 61 2.07 -14.01 26.80
N THR A 62 3.05 -14.35 25.96
CA THR A 62 4.37 -13.67 25.99
C THR A 62 4.28 -12.15 25.80
N ILE A 63 5.02 -11.43 26.64
CA ILE A 63 5.21 -9.99 26.54
C ILE A 63 5.90 -9.58 25.23
N GLU A 64 6.70 -10.48 24.63
CA GLU A 64 7.37 -10.30 23.34
C GLU A 64 6.39 -10.23 22.15
N SER A 65 5.09 -10.50 22.37
CA SER A 65 4.05 -10.33 21.34
C SER A 65 3.54 -8.89 21.19
N ALA A 66 4.04 -7.94 21.99
CA ALA A 66 3.67 -6.53 21.90
C ALA A 66 4.15 -5.90 20.59
N ALA A 67 3.43 -4.89 20.09
CA ALA A 67 3.84 -4.17 18.89
C ALA A 67 5.20 -3.45 19.11
N GLU A 68 6.14 -3.58 18.16
CA GLU A 68 7.46 -2.91 18.21
C GLU A 68 7.33 -1.38 18.32
N ALA A 69 6.25 -0.81 17.78
CA ALA A 69 5.90 0.60 17.92
C ALA A 69 5.62 1.03 19.37
N ASN A 70 5.42 0.12 20.32
CA ASN A 70 5.26 0.48 21.74
C ASN A 70 6.58 0.92 22.38
N ARG A 71 7.73 0.63 21.76
CA ARG A 71 9.07 0.93 22.31
C ARG A 71 9.27 2.41 22.65
N ASP A 72 8.66 3.31 21.90
CA ASP A 72 8.77 4.77 22.02
C ASP A 72 7.40 5.46 22.18
N TRP A 73 6.38 4.79 22.72
CA TRP A 73 5.01 5.26 22.57
C TRP A 73 4.72 6.66 23.14
N MET A 74 5.45 7.11 24.18
CA MET A 74 5.30 8.45 24.72
C MET A 74 5.88 9.55 23.80
N ALA A 75 6.77 9.22 22.85
CA ALA A 75 7.20 10.10 21.77
C ALA A 75 6.02 10.62 20.94
N ARG A 76 4.97 9.81 20.82
CA ARG A 76 3.74 10.15 20.09
C ARG A 76 2.73 10.92 20.93
N VAL A 77 3.03 11.30 22.17
CA VAL A 77 2.16 12.09 23.08
C VAL A 77 2.71 13.52 23.22
N SER A 78 1.86 14.52 23.50
CA SER A 78 2.31 15.92 23.64
C SER A 78 3.05 16.18 24.95
N ASP A 79 4.02 17.11 24.93
CA ASP A 79 4.74 17.59 26.11
C ASP A 79 3.80 18.23 27.15
N ASP A 80 2.71 18.85 26.70
CA ASP A 80 1.69 19.49 27.54
C ASP A 80 0.76 18.48 28.24
N ALA A 81 0.75 17.21 27.84
CA ALA A 81 -0.16 16.21 28.42
C ALA A 81 0.23 15.92 29.87
N SER A 82 -0.74 15.96 30.81
CA SER A 82 -0.49 15.48 32.17
C SER A 82 -0.26 13.98 32.17
N LEU A 83 0.68 13.47 32.97
CA LEU A 83 0.77 12.02 33.21
C LEU A 83 -0.53 11.43 33.79
N ALA A 84 -1.39 12.26 34.38
CA ALA A 84 -2.72 11.85 34.81
C ALA A 84 -3.60 11.40 33.65
N ASP A 85 -3.51 12.07 32.49
CA ASP A 85 -4.45 11.89 31.38
C ASP A 85 -4.13 10.66 30.51
N LEU A 86 -3.05 9.95 30.83
CA LEU A 86 -2.53 8.82 30.07
C LEU A 86 -3.05 7.47 30.58
N SER A 87 -3.04 6.49 29.68
CA SER A 87 -3.30 5.07 29.96
C SER A 87 -1.97 4.33 29.93
N ILE A 88 -1.37 4.11 31.09
CA ILE A 88 0.03 3.69 31.22
C ILE A 88 0.09 2.21 31.61
N PRO A 89 0.61 1.32 30.74
CA PRO A 89 0.78 -0.09 31.09
C PRO A 89 1.94 -0.25 32.08
N GLY A 90 1.71 -1.06 33.11
CA GLY A 90 2.62 -1.24 34.23
C GLY A 90 2.71 -2.69 34.71
N THR A 91 3.71 -2.99 35.54
CA THR A 91 3.91 -4.30 36.14
C THR A 91 3.86 -4.25 37.67
N HIS A 92 3.15 -5.20 38.27
CA HIS A 92 3.12 -5.39 39.72
C HIS A 92 4.25 -6.33 40.16
N ASP A 93 4.84 -6.04 41.32
CA ASP A 93 6.02 -6.72 41.88
C ASP A 93 7.09 -6.97 40.80
N THR A 94 7.49 -5.89 40.13
CA THR A 94 8.37 -5.94 38.95
C THR A 94 9.69 -6.64 39.30
N LEU A 95 10.07 -7.63 38.47
CA LEU A 95 11.14 -8.60 38.70
C LEU A 95 10.87 -9.69 39.76
N ALA A 96 9.63 -9.94 40.18
CA ALA A 96 9.29 -11.18 40.88
C ALA A 96 9.27 -12.37 39.88
N LEU A 97 10.44 -12.98 39.68
CA LEU A 97 10.73 -14.00 38.66
C LEU A 97 10.98 -15.41 39.22
N CYS A 98 11.31 -15.52 40.52
CA CYS A 98 11.89 -16.74 41.10
C CYS A 98 11.63 -16.79 42.61
N GLY A 99 11.12 -17.91 43.13
CA GLY A 99 11.03 -18.11 44.58
C GLY A 99 12.42 -18.43 45.15
N GLN A 100 12.75 -19.71 45.21
CA GLN A 100 14.04 -20.21 45.69
C GLN A 100 14.87 -20.79 44.54
N SER A 101 16.19 -20.93 44.70
CA SER A 101 16.98 -21.75 43.76
C SER A 101 16.73 -23.24 44.00
N ALA A 102 16.61 -24.01 42.92
CA ALA A 102 16.65 -25.48 42.96
C ALA A 102 18.09 -26.05 43.07
N GLY A 103 19.11 -25.18 43.21
CA GLY A 103 20.52 -25.57 43.40
C GLY A 103 21.29 -25.94 42.12
N ASN A 104 20.61 -25.95 40.98
CA ASN A 104 21.14 -26.32 39.66
C ASN A 104 21.17 -25.15 38.64
N GLY A 105 20.67 -23.97 39.01
CA GLY A 105 20.45 -22.83 38.10
C GLY A 105 18.98 -22.60 37.71
N ASP A 106 18.06 -23.46 38.15
CA ASP A 106 16.61 -23.27 38.02
C ASP A 106 15.98 -22.69 39.30
N CYS A 107 14.72 -22.28 39.16
CA CYS A 107 13.87 -21.85 40.26
C CYS A 107 13.07 -23.04 40.81
N GLU A 108 12.97 -23.16 42.13
CA GLU A 108 12.18 -24.19 42.81
C GLU A 108 10.69 -23.98 42.52
N PHE A 109 10.02 -25.03 42.07
CA PHE A 109 8.65 -24.98 41.57
C PHE A 109 7.64 -24.37 42.56
N ILE A 110 7.63 -24.83 43.82
CA ILE A 110 6.56 -24.48 44.79
C ILE A 110 6.70 -23.04 45.30
N SER A 111 7.91 -22.61 45.66
CA SER A 111 8.14 -21.21 46.06
C SER A 111 7.89 -20.27 44.89
N THR A 112 8.29 -20.64 43.67
CA THR A 112 8.09 -19.82 42.47
C THR A 112 6.63 -19.73 42.06
N SER A 113 5.85 -20.81 42.12
CA SER A 113 4.41 -20.76 41.81
C SER A 113 3.63 -19.85 42.75
N LEU A 114 4.11 -19.62 43.97
CA LEU A 114 3.52 -18.71 44.96
C LEU A 114 3.95 -17.24 44.78
N THR A 115 5.01 -16.95 44.01
CA THR A 115 5.67 -15.63 44.02
C THR A 115 6.02 -15.04 42.67
N GLN A 116 5.93 -15.79 41.58
CA GLN A 116 6.22 -15.26 40.26
C GLN A 116 5.03 -14.43 39.74
N THR A 117 5.27 -13.16 39.42
CA THR A 117 4.26 -12.25 38.81
C THR A 117 4.59 -11.89 37.37
N GLN A 118 5.81 -12.17 36.89
CA GLN A 118 6.28 -11.77 35.56
C GLN A 118 6.97 -12.93 34.81
N GLU A 119 7.00 -12.87 33.48
CA GLU A 119 7.75 -13.83 32.65
C GLU A 119 9.27 -13.70 32.89
N ARG A 120 9.97 -14.83 32.99
CA ARG A 120 11.41 -14.86 33.27
C ARG A 120 12.24 -14.84 31.99
N HIS A 121 12.56 -13.64 31.53
CA HIS A 121 13.45 -13.39 30.38
C HIS A 121 14.95 -13.29 30.77
N GLY A 122 15.34 -13.83 31.94
CA GLY A 122 16.73 -13.86 32.39
C GLY A 122 16.91 -14.02 33.90
N TYR A 123 17.96 -13.38 34.44
CA TYR A 123 18.21 -13.10 35.85
C TYR A 123 18.65 -11.64 35.99
N SER A 124 18.69 -11.10 37.22
CA SER A 124 18.82 -9.65 37.45
C SER A 124 17.75 -8.88 36.67
N ALA A 125 18.01 -7.63 36.29
CA ALA A 125 17.05 -6.75 35.62
C ALA A 125 16.90 -7.00 34.11
N GLU A 126 17.31 -8.16 33.56
CA GLU A 126 17.17 -8.42 32.11
C GLU A 126 15.70 -8.45 31.65
N THR A 127 14.78 -8.98 32.46
CA THR A 127 13.34 -8.94 32.15
C THR A 127 12.79 -7.51 32.07
N LEU A 128 13.35 -6.57 32.83
CA LEU A 128 12.94 -5.17 32.78
C LEU A 128 13.29 -4.52 31.42
N ALA A 129 14.34 -4.98 30.72
CA ALA A 129 14.63 -4.50 29.37
C ALA A 129 13.52 -4.89 28.39
N ILE A 130 13.09 -6.16 28.40
CA ILE A 130 12.01 -6.67 27.57
C ILE A 130 10.68 -5.97 27.90
N GLN A 131 10.37 -5.76 29.19
CA GLN A 131 9.20 -5.01 29.62
C GLN A 131 9.19 -3.58 29.08
N LEU A 132 10.30 -2.84 29.20
CA LEU A 132 10.40 -1.46 28.71
C LEU A 132 10.29 -1.39 27.18
N ASP A 133 10.96 -2.31 26.46
CA ASP A 133 10.88 -2.35 24.99
C ASP A 133 9.49 -2.77 24.47
N ALA A 134 8.76 -3.62 25.19
CA ALA A 134 7.36 -3.96 24.89
C ALA A 134 6.34 -2.83 25.17
N GLY A 135 6.76 -1.75 25.85
CA GLY A 135 5.92 -0.58 26.12
C GLY A 135 5.54 -0.33 27.57
N ILE A 136 5.97 -1.17 28.53
CA ILE A 136 5.75 -0.92 29.96
C ILE A 136 6.42 0.40 30.34
N ARG A 137 5.71 1.25 31.09
CA ARG A 137 6.20 2.55 31.56
C ARG A 137 5.98 2.79 33.05
N SER A 138 5.26 1.91 33.74
CA SER A 138 5.17 1.93 35.21
C SER A 138 5.66 0.62 35.81
N ILE A 139 6.42 0.70 36.90
CA ILE A 139 7.03 -0.45 37.56
C ILE A 139 6.90 -0.32 39.07
N ASP A 140 6.72 -1.44 39.76
CA ASP A 140 6.53 -1.52 41.21
C ASP A 140 7.63 -2.39 41.85
N ILE A 141 8.66 -1.73 42.38
CA ILE A 141 9.88 -2.41 42.86
C ILE A 141 9.83 -2.58 44.38
N ARG A 142 9.91 -3.83 44.81
CA ARG A 142 9.98 -4.25 46.22
C ARG A 142 11.43 -4.39 46.67
N VAL A 143 11.83 -3.69 47.72
CA VAL A 143 13.22 -3.63 48.18
C VAL A 143 13.43 -4.03 49.64
N ARG A 144 14.60 -4.58 49.92
CA ARG A 144 15.14 -4.88 51.25
C ARG A 144 16.47 -4.16 51.41
N VAL A 145 16.73 -3.57 52.57
CA VAL A 145 18.07 -3.07 52.94
C VAL A 145 18.97 -4.27 53.20
N ASP A 146 20.05 -4.39 52.44
CA ASP A 146 21.09 -5.39 52.64
C ASP A 146 22.45 -4.72 52.93
N LYS A 147 23.34 -5.45 53.64
CA LYS A 147 24.70 -5.01 53.97
C LYS A 147 25.72 -5.96 53.33
N GLY A 148 26.04 -5.71 52.06
CA GLY A 148 27.10 -6.41 51.34
C GLY A 148 28.43 -5.63 51.32
N ASP A 149 29.40 -6.10 50.55
CA ASP A 149 30.69 -5.41 50.33
C ASP A 149 30.51 -4.00 49.72
N ALA A 150 29.40 -3.78 49.01
CA ALA A 150 28.98 -2.49 48.49
C ALA A 150 28.58 -1.47 49.58
N GLY A 151 28.40 -1.89 50.83
CA GLY A 151 27.81 -1.09 51.91
C GLY A 151 26.32 -1.41 52.09
N LEU A 152 25.55 -0.44 52.57
CA LEU A 152 24.09 -0.52 52.62
C LEU A 152 23.50 -0.22 51.24
N THR A 153 22.76 -1.19 50.69
CA THR A 153 22.15 -1.13 49.36
C THR A 153 20.78 -1.79 49.35
N PHE A 154 20.00 -1.61 48.28
CA PHE A 154 18.72 -2.29 48.11
C PHE A 154 18.82 -3.53 47.22
N THR A 155 18.47 -4.70 47.78
CA THR A 155 18.19 -5.93 47.03
C THR A 155 16.70 -5.98 46.67
N VAL A 156 16.34 -6.55 45.51
CA VAL A 156 14.94 -6.75 45.10
C VAL A 156 14.40 -8.06 45.67
N HIS A 157 13.21 -8.03 46.27
CA HIS A 157 12.60 -9.18 46.98
C HIS A 157 11.11 -9.32 46.67
N HIS A 158 10.56 -10.51 46.84
CA HIS A 158 9.10 -10.72 46.96
C HIS A 158 8.85 -11.62 48.16
N GLY A 159 8.23 -11.09 49.22
CA GLY A 159 8.22 -11.72 50.54
C GLY A 159 9.65 -12.01 51.04
N VAL A 160 9.92 -13.25 51.45
CA VAL A 160 11.27 -13.67 51.89
C VAL A 160 12.29 -13.82 50.75
N TYR A 161 11.85 -13.90 49.49
CA TYR A 161 12.65 -14.43 48.39
C TYR A 161 13.40 -13.33 47.62
N TYR A 162 14.73 -13.46 47.53
CA TYR A 162 15.59 -12.58 46.74
C TYR A 162 15.41 -12.83 45.24
N GLN A 163 15.16 -11.78 44.48
CA GLN A 163 14.81 -11.85 43.06
C GLN A 163 16.00 -11.76 42.11
N TRP A 164 17.21 -12.07 42.57
CA TRP A 164 18.44 -12.09 41.76
C TRP A 164 18.83 -10.73 41.15
N ALA A 165 18.19 -9.64 41.59
CA ALA A 165 18.36 -8.28 41.11
C ALA A 165 18.58 -7.30 42.27
N ASN A 166 19.33 -6.24 42.01
CA ASN A 166 19.56 -5.12 42.92
C ASN A 166 18.90 -3.86 42.36
N PHE A 167 18.61 -2.89 43.22
CA PHE A 167 18.05 -1.60 42.75
C PHE A 167 19.02 -0.87 41.80
N THR A 168 20.33 -1.08 41.96
CA THR A 168 21.36 -0.62 41.01
C THR A 168 21.15 -1.17 39.60
N ASP A 169 20.72 -2.43 39.47
CA ASP A 169 20.51 -3.11 38.19
C ASP A 169 19.27 -2.54 37.48
N VAL A 170 18.20 -2.34 38.26
CA VAL A 170 16.96 -1.66 37.83
C VAL A 170 17.26 -0.27 37.29
N LEU A 171 17.96 0.58 38.06
CA LEU A 171 18.35 1.92 37.63
C LEU A 171 19.26 1.92 36.39
N THR A 172 20.15 0.93 36.26
CA THR A 172 21.02 0.78 35.09
C THR A 172 20.23 0.47 33.82
N LYS A 173 19.23 -0.41 33.89
CA LYS A 173 18.36 -0.74 32.74
C LYS A 173 17.48 0.43 32.34
N ILE A 174 16.88 1.13 33.32
CA ILE A 174 16.07 2.32 33.06
C ILE A 174 16.90 3.44 32.45
N GLU A 175 18.11 3.70 32.97
CA GLU A 175 19.02 4.68 32.37
C GLU A 175 19.39 4.31 30.92
N THR A 176 19.67 3.02 30.66
CA THR A 176 19.99 2.54 29.31
C THR A 176 18.81 2.77 28.36
N PHE A 177 17.61 2.43 28.79
CA PHE A 177 16.38 2.62 28.03
C PHE A 177 16.05 4.10 27.78
N LEU A 178 16.13 4.97 28.80
CA LEU A 178 15.83 6.40 28.68
C LEU A 178 16.92 7.18 27.92
N ARG A 179 18.16 6.67 27.86
CA ARG A 179 19.20 7.21 26.97
C ARG A 179 18.97 6.85 25.50
N ALA A 180 18.39 5.68 25.24
CA ALA A 180 18.04 5.24 23.88
C ALA A 180 16.73 5.90 23.39
N ASN A 181 15.75 6.05 24.28
CA ASN A 181 14.43 6.61 24.02
C ASN A 181 14.21 7.87 24.88
N PRO A 182 14.88 9.00 24.59
CA PRO A 182 14.86 10.20 25.42
C PRO A 182 13.49 10.92 25.48
N THR A 183 12.53 10.47 24.67
CA THR A 183 11.13 10.92 24.71
C THR A 183 10.34 10.32 25.87
N GLU A 184 10.76 9.17 26.38
CA GLU A 184 9.98 8.39 27.34
C GLU A 184 10.21 8.85 28.78
N THR A 185 9.34 8.43 29.69
CA THR A 185 9.54 8.55 31.15
C THR A 185 9.17 7.22 31.80
N VAL A 186 9.86 6.85 32.88
CA VAL A 186 9.52 5.65 33.67
C VAL A 186 8.95 6.06 35.01
N LEU A 187 7.77 5.52 35.34
CA LEU A 187 7.07 5.75 36.59
C LEU A 187 7.46 4.64 37.57
N LEU A 188 8.18 4.97 38.63
CA LEU A 188 8.65 4.01 39.63
C LEU A 188 7.81 4.14 40.90
N ASN A 189 7.11 3.08 41.29
CA ASN A 189 6.71 2.90 42.68
C ASN A 189 7.79 2.06 43.40
N LEU A 190 8.18 2.47 44.60
CA LEU A 190 9.19 1.80 45.42
C LEU A 190 8.56 1.44 46.77
N LYS A 191 8.75 0.21 47.26
CA LYS A 191 8.22 -0.21 48.57
C LYS A 191 9.25 -1.04 49.31
N ALA A 192 9.50 -0.71 50.58
CA ALA A 192 10.26 -1.60 51.48
C ALA A 192 9.44 -2.86 51.78
N GLU A 193 10.02 -4.05 51.63
CA GLU A 193 9.28 -5.31 51.67
C GLU A 193 9.29 -6.01 53.05
N CYS A 194 10.32 -5.75 53.86
CA CYS A 194 10.55 -6.48 55.10
C CYS A 194 9.79 -5.92 56.30
N LEU A 195 8.85 -6.71 56.85
CA LEU A 195 8.13 -6.42 58.09
C LEU A 195 8.92 -6.79 59.36
N GLY A 196 10.09 -7.44 59.22
CA GLY A 196 10.95 -7.80 60.36
C GLY A 196 10.35 -8.80 61.35
N SER A 197 9.25 -9.46 60.97
CA SER A 197 8.45 -10.30 61.87
C SER A 197 7.68 -11.39 61.11
N GLY A 198 7.34 -12.47 61.83
CA GLY A 198 6.56 -13.58 61.29
C GLY A 198 7.29 -14.33 60.16
N ALA A 199 6.60 -14.51 59.02
CA ALA A 199 7.12 -15.15 57.81
C ALA A 199 7.54 -14.13 56.72
N SER A 200 7.84 -12.88 57.10
CA SER A 200 8.39 -11.85 56.22
C SER A 200 9.92 -11.80 56.33
N CYS A 201 10.60 -11.13 55.40
CA CYS A 201 12.03 -10.86 55.52
C CYS A 201 12.33 -9.85 56.64
N ALA A 202 13.60 -9.77 57.02
CA ALA A 202 14.16 -8.72 57.85
C ALA A 202 15.25 -7.97 57.06
N ASP A 203 15.26 -6.64 57.17
CA ASP A 203 16.34 -5.79 56.68
C ASP A 203 17.67 -6.11 57.40
N ALA A 204 18.79 -5.59 56.89
CA ALA A 204 20.09 -5.70 57.53
C ALA A 204 20.03 -5.25 59.01
N GLN A 205 20.61 -6.05 59.90
CA GLN A 205 20.46 -5.88 61.35
C GLN A 205 20.90 -4.47 61.82
N GLY A 206 19.95 -3.72 62.39
CA GLY A 206 20.13 -2.33 62.85
C GLY A 206 19.76 -1.25 61.82
N TYR A 207 19.31 -1.64 60.62
CA TYR A 207 19.02 -0.75 59.48
C TYR A 207 17.56 -0.85 58.99
N ASP A 208 16.67 -1.35 59.84
CA ASP A 208 15.23 -1.58 59.61
C ASP A 208 14.34 -0.36 59.96
N SER A 209 14.93 0.76 60.35
CA SER A 209 14.18 2.00 60.66
C SER A 209 13.77 2.76 59.41
N THR A 210 12.72 3.59 59.52
CA THR A 210 12.33 4.55 58.46
C THR A 210 13.46 5.52 58.11
N GLU A 211 14.28 5.93 59.09
CA GLU A 211 15.44 6.79 58.86
C GLU A 211 16.50 6.07 57.99
N TRP A 212 16.81 4.81 58.31
CA TRP A 212 17.81 4.05 57.56
C TRP A 212 17.35 3.72 56.13
N ARG A 213 16.09 3.34 55.95
CA ARG A 213 15.52 3.13 54.60
C ARG A 213 15.56 4.41 53.75
N ARG A 214 15.33 5.59 54.35
CA ARG A 214 15.55 6.89 53.68
C ARG A 214 17.02 7.11 53.34
N LYS A 215 17.94 7.02 54.31
CA LYS A 215 19.39 7.17 54.12
C LYS A 215 19.93 6.26 53.00
N VAL A 216 19.42 5.03 52.88
CA VAL A 216 19.80 4.10 51.79
C VAL A 216 19.24 4.53 50.44
N PHE A 217 18.04 5.11 50.34
CA PHE A 217 17.55 5.69 49.08
C PHE A 217 18.31 6.98 48.70
N ASP A 218 18.52 7.87 49.67
CA ASP A 218 19.29 9.12 49.49
C ASP A 218 20.76 8.84 49.11
N SER A 219 21.30 7.66 49.48
CA SER A 219 22.60 7.16 49.02
C SER A 219 22.66 6.98 47.50
N TYR A 220 21.60 6.49 46.87
CA TYR A 220 21.53 6.36 45.40
C TYR A 220 21.44 7.74 44.75
N LEU A 221 20.61 8.65 45.27
CA LEU A 221 20.50 10.01 44.72
C LEU A 221 21.85 10.73 44.77
N THR A 222 22.48 10.80 45.95
CA THR A 222 23.71 11.58 46.20
C THR A 222 25.01 10.87 45.82
N GLY A 223 24.97 9.56 45.56
CA GLY A 223 26.15 8.72 45.39
C GLY A 223 26.99 8.51 46.66
N ARG A 224 26.47 8.86 47.86
CA ARG A 224 27.17 8.69 49.14
C ARG A 224 26.60 7.47 49.88
N TYR A 225 27.17 6.31 49.60
CA TYR A 225 26.67 5.03 50.13
C TYR A 225 27.18 4.77 51.54
N HIS A 226 26.27 4.59 52.49
CA HIS A 226 26.61 4.21 53.86
C HIS A 226 27.33 2.86 53.91
N THR A 227 28.37 2.72 54.73
CA THR A 227 29.15 1.46 54.85
C THR A 227 28.48 0.42 55.73
N GLY A 228 27.44 0.82 56.49
CA GLY A 228 26.83 0.00 57.54
C GLY A 228 27.65 -0.01 58.84
N ASN A 229 28.50 1.00 59.06
CA ASN A 229 29.21 1.26 60.31
C ASN A 229 28.73 2.58 60.92
N GLY A 230 27.41 2.74 61.09
CA GLY A 230 26.79 4.03 61.39
C GLY A 230 26.82 4.97 60.19
N ASP A 231 27.00 6.28 60.43
CA ASP A 231 26.92 7.32 59.39
C ASP A 231 28.18 7.46 58.50
N GLU A 232 29.13 6.52 58.58
CA GLU A 232 30.24 6.42 57.63
C GLU A 232 29.72 6.17 56.20
N THR A 233 30.21 6.95 55.22
CA THR A 233 29.83 6.84 53.80
C THR A 233 31.05 6.71 52.89
N LYS A 234 30.89 6.02 51.76
CA LYS A 234 31.84 5.95 50.65
C LYS A 234 31.23 6.46 49.35
N GLN A 235 32.06 6.98 48.46
CA GLN A 235 31.61 7.50 47.17
C GLN A 235 31.28 6.35 46.20
N GLY A 236 30.13 6.44 45.54
CA GLY A 236 29.70 5.63 44.41
C GLY A 236 29.07 6.51 43.32
N LYS A 237 28.28 5.89 42.45
CA LYS A 237 27.54 6.60 41.40
C LYS A 237 26.33 7.33 41.99
N ALA A 238 26.20 8.63 41.70
CA ALA A 238 24.99 9.40 41.92
C ALA A 238 23.97 9.13 40.81
N TRP A 239 22.69 9.07 41.17
CA TRP A 239 21.56 8.81 40.27
C TRP A 239 20.51 9.93 40.28
N ASP A 240 20.72 10.99 41.06
CA ASP A 240 19.89 12.21 41.08
C ASP A 240 19.45 12.70 39.70
N SER A 241 20.38 12.79 38.75
CA SER A 241 20.15 13.28 37.38
C SER A 241 19.25 12.39 36.53
N LEU A 242 19.03 11.12 36.93
CA LEU A 242 18.08 10.21 36.29
C LEU A 242 16.65 10.41 36.81
N PHE A 243 16.46 10.93 38.03
CA PHE A 243 15.15 11.20 38.61
C PHE A 243 14.64 12.60 38.24
N TRP A 244 13.31 12.77 38.19
CA TRP A 244 12.69 14.08 38.21
C TRP A 244 12.74 14.62 39.65
N ALA A 245 13.60 15.61 39.90
CA ALA A 245 14.00 16.07 41.23
C ALA A 245 12.82 16.35 42.19
N ASN A 246 11.73 16.92 41.69
CA ASN A 246 10.53 17.22 42.49
C ASN A 246 9.93 15.96 43.15
N SER A 247 10.05 14.78 42.53
CA SER A 247 9.54 13.52 43.08
C SER A 247 10.45 12.86 44.13
N VAL A 248 11.67 13.37 44.34
CA VAL A 248 12.71 12.77 45.20
C VAL A 248 13.38 13.78 46.14
N ASN A 249 12.74 14.92 46.43
CA ASN A 249 13.35 16.05 47.13
C ASN A 249 13.58 15.83 48.64
N GLY A 250 12.93 14.83 49.26
CA GLY A 250 13.10 14.46 50.66
C GLY A 250 12.40 15.37 51.69
N VAL A 251 11.71 16.43 51.26
CA VAL A 251 11.01 17.42 52.11
C VAL A 251 9.50 17.31 51.96
N GLU A 252 8.95 17.47 50.75
CA GLU A 252 7.51 17.45 50.46
C GLU A 252 7.16 16.55 49.26
N GLN A 253 5.91 16.09 49.16
CA GLN A 253 5.43 15.33 48.00
C GLN A 253 4.91 16.28 46.92
N THR A 254 5.10 15.93 45.64
CA THR A 254 4.79 16.82 44.52
C THR A 254 3.46 16.47 43.82
N THR A 255 2.99 17.33 42.93
CA THR A 255 1.82 17.10 42.08
C THR A 255 2.19 16.32 40.81
N THR A 256 1.19 15.76 40.13
CA THR A 256 1.39 15.04 38.86
C THR A 256 1.96 15.98 37.79
N PRO A 257 3.10 15.65 37.16
CA PRO A 257 3.73 16.49 36.13
C PRO A 257 3.10 16.31 34.75
N THR A 258 3.40 17.25 33.84
CA THR A 258 3.25 17.01 32.40
C THR A 258 4.38 16.13 31.87
N LEU A 259 4.13 15.42 30.78
CA LEU A 259 5.08 14.52 30.13
C LEU A 259 6.38 15.25 29.74
N GLY A 260 6.28 16.46 29.18
CA GLY A 260 7.42 17.27 28.78
C GLY A 260 8.36 17.63 29.93
N ALA A 261 7.84 17.76 31.16
CA ALA A 261 8.65 18.06 32.35
C ALA A 261 9.50 16.87 32.84
N VAL A 262 9.27 15.67 32.32
CA VAL A 262 9.84 14.41 32.83
C VAL A 262 10.41 13.48 31.77
N ARG A 263 10.43 13.86 30.49
CA ARG A 263 11.08 13.07 29.44
C ARG A 263 12.56 12.81 29.76
N GLY A 264 13.01 11.58 29.53
CA GLY A 264 14.34 11.11 29.91
C GLY A 264 14.56 10.98 31.43
N LYS A 265 13.50 10.91 32.24
CA LYS A 265 13.58 10.77 33.72
C LYS A 265 12.79 9.59 34.27
N ILE A 266 13.10 9.26 35.52
CA ILE A 266 12.24 8.49 36.43
C ILE A 266 11.38 9.46 37.23
N VAL A 267 10.05 9.27 37.18
CA VAL A 267 9.11 9.89 38.12
C VAL A 267 8.87 8.89 39.24
N LEU A 268 9.28 9.22 40.46
CA LEU A 268 8.90 8.42 41.62
C LEU A 268 7.42 8.67 41.93
N LEU A 269 6.61 7.62 41.95
CA LEU A 269 5.21 7.65 42.37
C LEU A 269 5.09 7.67 43.90
N GLY A 270 5.95 6.92 44.57
CA GLY A 270 6.08 6.89 46.02
C GLY A 270 7.20 6.00 46.51
N PHE A 271 7.65 6.26 47.75
CA PHE A 271 8.51 5.35 48.49
C PHE A 271 7.76 4.86 49.74
N ARG A 272 7.15 3.68 49.65
CA ARG A 272 6.22 3.10 50.63
C ARG A 272 6.93 2.30 51.73
N GLY A 273 6.35 2.31 52.93
CA GLY A 273 6.77 1.45 54.03
C GLY A 273 6.25 0.00 53.90
N PRO A 274 6.79 -0.95 54.69
CA PRO A 274 6.44 -2.38 54.57
C PRO A 274 5.01 -2.69 55.05
N ALA A 275 4.50 -1.94 56.02
CA ALA A 275 3.09 -1.98 56.43
C ALA A 275 2.20 -1.01 55.62
N GLY A 276 2.68 -0.53 54.47
CA GLY A 276 2.08 0.60 53.75
C GLY A 276 2.50 1.96 54.32
N GLY A 277 1.72 2.99 53.99
CA GLY A 277 2.11 4.39 54.18
C GLY A 277 3.25 4.82 53.23
N ILE A 278 3.59 6.11 53.24
CA ILE A 278 4.65 6.69 52.42
C ILE A 278 5.66 7.43 53.29
N TYR A 279 6.93 7.41 52.89
CA TYR A 279 7.96 8.25 53.51
C TYR A 279 7.84 9.68 52.97
N GLY A 280 7.62 10.64 53.88
CA GLY A 280 7.42 12.05 53.51
C GLY A 280 8.61 12.64 52.76
N GLY A 281 8.31 13.35 51.67
CA GLY A 281 9.31 13.96 50.77
C GLY A 281 9.61 13.20 49.48
N TYR A 282 8.95 12.05 49.26
CA TYR A 282 9.16 11.22 48.08
C TYR A 282 7.82 10.85 47.45
N GLY A 283 7.67 11.05 46.14
CA GLY A 283 6.49 10.65 45.38
C GLY A 283 5.46 11.73 45.06
N ILE A 284 4.36 11.30 44.45
CA ILE A 284 3.19 12.10 44.07
C ILE A 284 2.19 12.11 45.24
N GLY A 285 1.90 13.29 45.78
CA GLY A 285 1.06 13.46 46.98
C GLY A 285 -0.38 12.99 46.83
N GLN A 286 -0.92 13.06 45.61
CA GLN A 286 -2.29 12.70 45.28
C GLN A 286 -2.56 11.18 45.37
N LEU A 287 -1.59 10.34 44.98
CA LEU A 287 -1.72 8.88 45.06
C LEU A 287 -1.59 8.34 46.50
N TYR A 288 -0.79 9.02 47.32
CA TYR A 288 -0.38 8.56 48.64
C TYR A 288 -0.39 9.73 49.66
N PRO A 289 -1.56 10.20 50.11
CA PRO A 289 -1.65 11.32 51.04
C PRO A 289 -1.12 10.96 52.44
N ALA A 290 -0.56 11.94 53.14
CA ALA A 290 0.03 11.75 54.46
C ALA A 290 -1.01 11.29 55.52
N GLY A 291 -0.87 10.06 55.98
CA GLY A 291 -1.63 9.50 57.12
C GLY A 291 -3.01 8.91 56.80
N GLY A 292 -3.38 8.74 55.53
CA GLY A 292 -4.71 8.25 55.11
C GLY A 292 -4.68 6.98 54.25
N SER A 293 -5.86 6.37 54.07
CA SER A 293 -6.06 5.21 53.19
C SER A 293 -6.20 5.59 51.70
N TYR A 294 -6.06 4.59 50.83
CA TYR A 294 -5.48 4.73 49.50
C TYR A 294 -6.48 4.56 48.33
N GLU A 295 -7.65 3.96 48.61
CA GLU A 295 -8.76 3.69 47.67
C GLU A 295 -9.39 4.94 47.02
N GLY A 296 -8.93 6.14 47.39
CA GLY A 296 -9.25 7.40 46.71
C GLY A 296 -8.85 7.36 45.23
N TYR A 297 -7.56 7.16 44.95
CA TYR A 297 -7.01 7.22 43.60
C TYR A 297 -6.38 5.92 43.12
N ALA A 298 -6.22 4.93 44.00
CA ALA A 298 -5.50 3.73 43.65
C ALA A 298 -6.04 2.46 44.36
N GLN A 299 -5.86 1.29 43.73
CA GLN A 299 -6.51 0.03 44.13
C GLN A 299 -5.48 -1.11 44.18
N ASP A 300 -5.24 -1.69 45.36
CA ASP A 300 -4.12 -2.60 45.71
C ASP A 300 -4.60 -3.69 46.68
N ASP A 301 -5.90 -4.04 46.60
CA ASP A 301 -6.42 -5.25 47.24
C ASP A 301 -6.10 -6.43 46.33
N TYR A 302 -5.09 -7.19 46.77
CA TYR A 302 -4.52 -8.36 46.12
C TYR A 302 -5.13 -9.68 46.60
N SER A 303 -6.04 -9.67 47.58
CA SER A 303 -6.50 -10.88 48.26
C SER A 303 -7.45 -11.70 47.39
N VAL A 304 -6.99 -12.87 46.93
CA VAL A 304 -7.77 -13.83 46.11
C VAL A 304 -7.58 -15.25 46.68
N PRO A 305 -8.35 -15.65 47.72
CA PRO A 305 -8.12 -16.92 48.42
C PRO A 305 -8.25 -18.17 47.55
N GLN A 306 -9.23 -18.21 46.63
CA GLN A 306 -9.51 -19.33 45.73
C GLN A 306 -9.82 -18.84 44.30
N VAL A 307 -9.76 -19.75 43.32
CA VAL A 307 -10.01 -19.48 41.89
C VAL A 307 -11.42 -18.94 41.61
N SER A 308 -12.39 -19.24 42.47
CA SER A 308 -13.74 -18.66 42.43
C SER A 308 -13.77 -17.15 42.65
N ASP A 309 -12.75 -16.61 43.32
CA ASP A 309 -12.75 -15.26 43.88
C ASP A 309 -12.10 -14.24 42.92
N ILE A 310 -11.70 -14.71 41.72
CA ILE A 310 -11.14 -13.88 40.63
C ILE A 310 -12.20 -12.91 40.09
N ASP A 311 -13.47 -13.31 40.02
CA ASP A 311 -14.58 -12.42 39.65
C ASP A 311 -14.75 -11.27 40.66
N ASP A 312 -14.56 -11.52 41.97
CA ASP A 312 -14.58 -10.49 43.01
C ASP A 312 -13.37 -9.55 42.92
N LYS A 313 -12.18 -10.05 42.55
CA LYS A 313 -11.01 -9.22 42.24
C LYS A 313 -11.28 -8.34 41.01
N TRP A 314 -11.87 -8.89 39.96
CA TRP A 314 -12.24 -8.15 38.76
C TRP A 314 -13.26 -7.05 39.06
N GLU A 315 -14.29 -7.29 39.87
CA GLU A 315 -15.26 -6.26 40.23
C GLU A 315 -14.64 -5.06 40.99
N LYS A 316 -13.55 -5.27 41.75
CA LYS A 316 -12.74 -4.19 42.36
C LYS A 316 -12.01 -3.37 41.28
N VAL A 317 -11.32 -4.03 40.35
CA VAL A 317 -10.63 -3.39 39.21
C VAL A 317 -11.62 -2.58 38.35
N ARG A 318 -12.78 -3.15 38.05
CA ARG A 318 -13.90 -2.54 37.31
C ARG A 318 -14.53 -1.36 38.05
N ALA A 319 -14.67 -1.42 39.37
CA ALA A 319 -15.10 -0.28 40.18
C ALA A 319 -14.10 0.89 40.08
N HIS A 320 -12.80 0.61 40.08
CA HIS A 320 -11.77 1.63 39.95
C HIS A 320 -11.68 2.22 38.52
N LEU A 321 -11.94 1.42 37.48
CA LEU A 321 -12.08 1.90 36.09
C LEU A 321 -13.30 2.81 35.91
N ARG A 322 -14.44 2.47 36.55
CA ARG A 322 -15.64 3.32 36.62
C ARG A 322 -15.32 4.67 37.28
N LYS A 323 -14.59 4.65 38.40
CA LYS A 323 -14.09 5.86 39.08
C LYS A 323 -13.19 6.71 38.18
N THR A 324 -12.21 6.09 37.52
CA THR A 324 -11.24 6.75 36.60
C THR A 324 -11.94 7.49 35.45
N ASN A 325 -13.03 6.93 34.91
CA ASN A 325 -13.79 7.50 33.79
C ASN A 325 -14.99 8.35 34.23
N GLY A 326 -15.32 8.42 35.53
CA GLY A 326 -16.51 9.13 36.03
C GLY A 326 -17.81 8.47 35.55
N VAL A 327 -17.96 7.18 35.82
CA VAL A 327 -19.08 6.31 35.42
C VAL A 327 -19.70 5.65 36.65
N TRP A 328 -21.02 5.48 36.70
CA TRP A 328 -21.73 4.90 37.85
C TRP A 328 -22.86 3.94 37.45
N ASP A 329 -23.28 3.11 38.42
CA ASP A 329 -24.33 2.09 38.28
C ASP A 329 -25.40 2.26 39.36
N ALA A 330 -26.55 2.82 39.00
CA ALA A 330 -27.65 3.10 39.92
C ALA A 330 -28.26 1.85 40.58
N ASN A 331 -28.04 0.65 40.01
CA ASN A 331 -28.51 -0.60 40.64
C ASN A 331 -27.70 -0.98 41.89
N ARG A 332 -26.60 -0.27 42.19
CA ARG A 332 -25.76 -0.47 43.39
C ARG A 332 -26.00 0.57 44.50
N GLY A 333 -27.04 1.40 44.36
CA GLY A 333 -27.53 2.32 45.40
C GLY A 333 -26.72 3.61 45.52
N GLU A 334 -26.68 4.20 46.71
CA GLU A 334 -25.94 5.46 46.98
C GLU A 334 -24.41 5.32 46.88
N GLN A 335 -23.89 4.09 46.74
CA GLN A 335 -22.47 3.88 46.55
C GLN A 335 -22.03 4.26 45.12
N THR A 336 -21.20 5.29 45.04
CA THR A 336 -20.30 5.59 43.91
C THR A 336 -20.93 6.16 42.63
N ARG A 337 -21.73 7.23 42.76
CA ARG A 337 -21.61 8.31 41.76
C ARG A 337 -20.22 8.93 41.90
N HIS A 338 -19.38 8.78 40.87
CA HIS A 338 -18.13 9.49 40.73
C HIS A 338 -18.25 10.44 39.53
N ASP A 339 -18.07 11.73 39.78
CA ASP A 339 -17.92 12.72 38.71
C ASP A 339 -16.51 12.61 38.12
N HIS A 340 -16.32 12.99 36.85
CA HIS A 340 -15.04 12.80 36.15
C HIS A 340 -14.01 13.86 36.55
N GLU A 341 -12.85 13.42 37.03
CA GLU A 341 -11.74 14.28 37.43
C GLU A 341 -10.59 14.28 36.38
N PRO A 342 -10.54 15.24 35.45
CA PRO A 342 -9.38 15.45 34.59
C PRO A 342 -8.21 15.97 35.44
N GLY A 343 -7.00 15.45 35.22
CA GLY A 343 -5.81 15.81 36.01
C GLY A 343 -5.55 14.99 37.30
N SER A 344 -6.55 14.28 37.85
CA SER A 344 -6.35 13.35 38.98
C SER A 344 -5.74 12.04 38.50
N LEU A 345 -4.47 11.74 38.81
CA LEU A 345 -3.81 10.48 38.44
C LEU A 345 -4.45 9.28 39.15
N TYR A 346 -4.68 8.18 38.43
CA TYR A 346 -5.23 6.92 38.97
C TYR A 346 -4.27 5.74 38.76
N LEU A 347 -4.29 4.76 39.67
CA LEU A 347 -3.38 3.61 39.67
C LEU A 347 -4.12 2.32 40.09
N ASN A 348 -4.35 1.41 39.15
CA ASN A 348 -5.19 0.22 39.29
C ASN A 348 -4.36 -1.06 39.16
N TYR A 349 -4.38 -1.95 40.16
CA TYR A 349 -3.62 -3.20 40.13
C TYR A 349 -4.53 -4.36 39.74
N THR A 350 -4.30 -5.01 38.59
CA THR A 350 -5.05 -6.21 38.16
C THR A 350 -4.60 -7.49 38.88
N SER A 351 -3.42 -7.42 39.51
CA SER A 351 -2.74 -8.49 40.24
C SER A 351 -3.49 -9.04 41.46
N GLY A 352 -3.15 -10.27 41.88
CA GLY A 352 -3.71 -10.86 43.10
C GLY A 352 -3.17 -12.25 43.41
N THR A 353 -3.30 -12.69 44.66
CA THR A 353 -2.78 -13.99 45.12
C THR A 353 -3.51 -14.50 46.37
N GLY A 354 -3.43 -15.81 46.61
CA GLY A 354 -3.87 -16.51 47.80
C GLY A 354 -3.56 -18.00 47.76
N ASP A 355 -3.93 -18.71 48.83
CA ASP A 355 -3.57 -20.13 49.07
C ASP A 355 -3.87 -21.06 47.88
N TRP A 356 -4.94 -20.80 47.12
CA TRP A 356 -5.39 -21.63 46.00
C TRP A 356 -5.56 -20.87 44.68
N ALA A 357 -5.25 -19.58 44.62
CA ALA A 357 -5.19 -18.79 43.39
C ALA A 357 -3.88 -18.00 43.35
N HIS A 358 -2.89 -18.57 42.68
CA HIS A 358 -1.56 -17.98 42.50
C HIS A 358 -1.57 -16.84 41.46
N PRO A 359 -0.56 -15.94 41.42
CA PRO A 359 -0.60 -14.74 40.56
C PRO A 359 -0.86 -15.05 39.07
N TYR A 360 -0.20 -16.08 38.55
CA TYR A 360 -0.39 -16.57 37.18
C TYR A 360 -1.83 -17.07 36.93
N THR A 361 -2.46 -17.68 37.93
CA THR A 361 -3.86 -18.14 37.91
C THR A 361 -4.86 -17.00 38.01
N VAL A 362 -4.55 -15.92 38.75
CA VAL A 362 -5.40 -14.73 38.85
C VAL A 362 -5.34 -13.92 37.56
N ALA A 363 -4.14 -13.72 37.00
CA ALA A 363 -3.94 -12.98 35.76
C ALA A 363 -4.54 -13.69 34.53
N GLY A 364 -4.23 -14.98 34.34
CA GLY A 364 -4.60 -15.76 33.15
C GLY A 364 -5.86 -16.61 33.29
N GLY A 365 -6.25 -16.98 34.51
CA GLY A 365 -7.42 -17.82 34.78
C GLY A 365 -7.11 -19.33 34.77
N THR A 366 -8.16 -20.12 34.49
CA THR A 366 -8.16 -21.59 34.49
C THR A 366 -9.15 -22.11 33.43
N PRO A 367 -9.22 -23.43 33.14
CA PRO A 367 -10.30 -24.00 32.31
C PRO A 367 -11.73 -23.67 32.78
N THR A 368 -11.92 -23.18 34.01
CA THR A 368 -13.21 -22.97 34.66
C THR A 368 -13.45 -21.55 35.19
N ALA A 369 -12.48 -20.65 35.06
CA ALA A 369 -12.57 -19.25 35.51
C ALA A 369 -11.72 -18.34 34.61
N THR A 370 -12.23 -17.16 34.28
CA THR A 370 -11.53 -16.19 33.42
C THR A 370 -10.57 -15.33 34.25
N GLY A 371 -9.37 -15.07 33.74
CA GLY A 371 -8.36 -14.25 34.44
C GLY A 371 -8.63 -12.74 34.33
N VAL A 372 -8.06 -11.95 35.25
CA VAL A 372 -8.29 -10.50 35.33
C VAL A 372 -7.77 -9.77 34.07
N ASN A 373 -6.69 -10.23 33.44
CA ASN A 373 -6.15 -9.62 32.22
C ASN A 373 -7.03 -9.91 30.99
N GLU A 374 -7.66 -11.09 30.95
CA GLU A 374 -8.66 -11.47 29.94
C GLU A 374 -9.96 -10.69 30.13
N PHE A 375 -10.43 -10.49 31.38
CA PHE A 375 -11.57 -9.62 31.66
C PHE A 375 -11.33 -8.17 31.22
N LEU A 376 -10.16 -7.59 31.55
CA LEU A 376 -9.80 -6.25 31.10
C LEU A 376 -9.82 -6.15 29.57
N THR A 377 -9.26 -7.15 28.87
CA THR A 377 -9.28 -7.23 27.41
C THR A 377 -10.70 -7.25 26.84
N GLN A 378 -11.58 -8.12 27.34
CA GLN A 378 -12.96 -8.20 26.87
C GLN A 378 -13.72 -6.88 27.07
N CYS A 379 -13.39 -6.17 28.15
CA CYS A 379 -13.94 -4.85 28.48
C CYS A 379 -13.30 -3.67 27.72
N LEU A 380 -12.19 -3.88 27.02
CA LEU A 380 -11.61 -2.91 26.08
C LEU A 380 -12.16 -3.12 24.66
N ARG A 381 -12.44 -4.38 24.28
CA ARG A 381 -12.81 -4.81 22.91
C ARG A 381 -14.31 -4.88 22.59
N ALA A 382 -15.19 -4.59 23.54
CA ALA A 382 -16.64 -4.76 23.42
C ALA A 382 -17.09 -6.19 23.03
N SER A 383 -16.23 -7.20 23.20
CA SER A 383 -16.43 -8.55 22.65
C SER A 383 -17.22 -9.49 23.56
N ASN A 384 -17.88 -8.96 24.58
CA ASN A 384 -18.74 -9.68 25.52
C ASN A 384 -19.60 -8.68 26.32
N ASP A 385 -20.83 -9.03 26.69
CA ASP A 385 -21.78 -8.13 27.40
C ASP A 385 -21.40 -7.83 28.88
N ARG A 386 -20.12 -8.00 29.25
CA ARG A 386 -19.65 -7.92 30.64
C ARG A 386 -19.43 -6.49 31.16
N CYS A 387 -19.07 -5.53 30.30
CA CYS A 387 -18.76 -4.14 30.66
C CYS A 387 -19.64 -3.08 29.97
N PRO A 388 -20.97 -3.23 29.96
CA PRO A 388 -21.86 -2.36 29.19
C PRO A 388 -21.84 -0.91 29.68
N GLU A 389 -21.40 -0.60 30.90
CA GLU A 389 -21.44 0.75 31.44
C GLU A 389 -20.55 1.76 30.70
N PHE A 390 -19.52 1.29 29.99
CA PHE A 390 -18.52 2.11 29.31
C PHE A 390 -18.78 2.31 27.80
N TYR A 391 -19.94 1.90 27.30
CA TYR A 391 -20.26 1.90 25.87
C TYR A 391 -21.57 2.63 25.53
N PRO A 392 -21.71 3.14 24.28
CA PRO A 392 -22.98 3.62 23.76
C PRO A 392 -24.08 2.55 23.81
N ASN A 393 -25.33 2.99 24.02
CA ASN A 393 -26.53 2.14 24.18
C ASN A 393 -26.61 1.30 25.47
N ARG A 394 -25.79 1.60 26.49
CA ARG A 394 -25.88 1.00 27.83
C ARG A 394 -27.27 1.13 28.47
N ALA A 395 -27.61 0.19 29.35
CA ALA A 395 -28.87 0.17 30.07
C ALA A 395 -29.06 1.42 30.98
N GLY A 396 -30.31 1.86 31.14
CA GLY A 396 -30.66 3.14 31.79
C GLY A 396 -30.36 3.27 33.29
N ASN A 397 -29.79 2.25 33.93
CA ASN A 397 -29.21 2.34 35.28
C ASN A 397 -27.78 2.93 35.27
N PHE A 398 -27.09 2.97 34.13
CA PHE A 398 -25.73 3.46 34.03
C PHE A 398 -25.68 4.95 33.62
N GLY A 399 -24.82 5.72 34.29
CA GLY A 399 -24.62 7.15 34.00
C GLY A 399 -23.16 7.58 34.10
N GLY A 400 -22.86 8.82 33.74
CA GLY A 400 -21.51 9.36 33.62
C GLY A 400 -21.02 9.40 32.17
N ARG A 401 -19.71 9.42 31.93
CA ARG A 401 -19.14 9.29 30.56
C ARG A 401 -19.52 7.95 29.94
N ASP A 402 -19.76 7.91 28.65
CA ASP A 402 -20.16 6.72 27.85
C ASP A 402 -19.01 6.14 27.02
N THR A 403 -17.77 6.42 27.43
CA THR A 403 -16.53 5.99 26.79
C THR A 403 -15.50 5.47 27.80
N MET A 404 -14.51 4.71 27.32
CA MET A 404 -13.39 4.16 28.11
C MET A 404 -12.05 4.65 27.57
N ASP A 405 -11.87 5.97 27.58
CA ASP A 405 -10.74 6.64 26.93
C ASP A 405 -9.48 6.68 27.83
N ARG A 406 -9.65 6.42 29.13
CA ARG A 406 -8.61 6.62 30.13
C ARG A 406 -8.60 5.49 31.17
N LEU A 407 -7.48 4.77 31.25
CA LEU A 407 -7.30 3.65 32.17
C LEU A 407 -6.49 4.03 33.42
N GLY A 408 -5.80 5.17 33.39
CA GLY A 408 -4.78 5.51 34.38
C GLY A 408 -3.56 4.60 34.23
N ILE A 409 -2.81 4.42 35.32
CA ILE A 409 -1.75 3.42 35.38
C ILE A 409 -2.39 2.06 35.68
N VAL A 410 -2.13 1.05 34.85
CA VAL A 410 -2.63 -0.32 35.02
C VAL A 410 -1.46 -1.25 35.34
N MET A 411 -1.33 -1.65 36.60
CA MET A 411 -0.26 -2.53 37.08
C MET A 411 -0.70 -4.00 37.00
N MET A 412 0.04 -4.81 36.26
CA MET A 412 -0.36 -6.17 35.88
C MET A 412 0.65 -7.22 36.35
N ASP A 413 0.14 -8.38 36.80
CA ASP A 413 0.90 -9.64 36.75
C ASP A 413 0.76 -10.20 35.32
N PHE A 414 1.83 -10.75 34.74
CA PHE A 414 1.89 -11.37 33.40
C PHE A 414 1.12 -10.61 32.29
N PRO A 415 1.51 -9.35 31.97
CA PRO A 415 0.90 -8.60 30.88
C PRO A 415 1.30 -9.15 29.51
N GLY A 416 0.37 -9.81 28.82
CA GLY A 416 0.58 -10.26 27.45
C GLY A 416 0.59 -9.10 26.46
N GLY A 417 1.39 -9.21 25.41
CA GLY A 417 1.68 -8.12 24.49
C GLY A 417 0.46 -7.40 23.92
N LYS A 418 -0.58 -8.15 23.54
CA LYS A 418 -1.82 -7.54 23.01
C LYS A 418 -2.64 -6.77 24.04
N LEU A 419 -2.48 -7.02 25.35
CA LEU A 419 -3.10 -6.18 26.38
C LEU A 419 -2.29 -4.88 26.57
N ILE A 420 -0.97 -4.92 26.39
CA ILE A 420 -0.14 -3.71 26.37
C ILE A 420 -0.53 -2.83 25.18
N ASP A 421 -0.69 -3.40 23.98
CA ASP A 421 -1.17 -2.70 22.78
C ASP A 421 -2.52 -1.98 23.02
N GLU A 422 -3.50 -2.68 23.61
CA GLU A 422 -4.84 -2.15 23.90
C GLU A 422 -4.81 -0.99 24.91
N ILE A 423 -3.90 -1.02 25.89
CA ILE A 423 -3.70 0.05 26.88
C ILE A 423 -2.99 1.24 26.23
N VAL A 424 -1.92 1.00 25.46
CA VAL A 424 -1.17 2.05 24.75
C VAL A 424 -2.07 2.79 23.76
N ALA A 425 -2.95 2.07 23.04
CA ALA A 425 -3.88 2.64 22.07
C ALA A 425 -4.92 3.63 22.64
N ARG A 426 -5.11 3.68 23.97
CA ARG A 426 -5.98 4.68 24.63
C ARG A 426 -5.30 6.03 24.85
N ASN A 427 -4.00 6.15 24.62
CA ASN A 427 -3.30 7.41 24.82
C ASN A 427 -3.60 8.39 23.68
N PRO A 428 -3.82 9.69 23.98
CA PRO A 428 -4.03 10.69 22.95
C PRO A 428 -2.76 10.84 22.11
N ALA A 429 -2.86 10.48 20.82
CA ALA A 429 -1.83 10.77 19.83
C ALA A 429 -1.63 12.29 19.78
N GLY A 430 -0.49 12.71 20.31
CA GLY A 430 -0.11 14.04 20.72
C GLY A 430 -0.47 15.11 19.71
N ARG A 431 -1.07 16.17 20.24
CA ARG A 431 -1.25 17.44 19.56
C ARG A 431 0.11 18.09 19.30
N ALA A 432 0.74 17.70 18.19
CA ALA A 432 1.56 18.64 17.45
C ALA A 432 0.67 19.86 17.15
N GLY A 433 0.93 20.98 17.84
CA GLY A 433 0.14 22.21 17.70
C GLY A 433 0.34 22.92 16.37
N GLY A 434 1.40 22.57 15.64
CA GLY A 434 1.58 22.87 14.22
C GLY A 434 0.89 21.82 13.33
N SER A 435 0.48 22.23 12.14
CA SER A 435 -0.13 21.34 11.14
C SER A 435 0.69 20.06 10.93
N ARG A 436 0.03 18.89 10.83
CA ARG A 436 0.63 17.66 10.29
C ARG A 436 0.80 17.77 8.77
N ASN A 437 1.65 18.71 8.37
CA ASN A 437 2.33 18.69 7.09
C ASN A 437 3.28 17.48 7.14
N GLY A 438 3.18 16.55 6.18
CA GLY A 438 3.86 15.25 6.21
C GLY A 438 3.02 14.13 6.84
N GLY A 439 2.69 13.11 6.03
CA GLY A 439 2.08 11.86 6.49
C GLY A 439 3.04 10.90 7.19
N ALA A 440 2.59 9.69 7.51
CA ALA A 440 3.42 8.64 8.11
C ALA A 440 4.65 8.27 7.23
N GLY A 441 5.75 7.83 7.87
CA GLY A 441 6.90 7.25 7.17
C GLY A 441 6.65 5.81 6.72
N ASP A 442 7.69 5.09 6.31
CA ASP A 442 7.60 3.65 6.11
C ASP A 442 7.56 2.94 7.48
N PRO A 443 6.51 2.15 7.80
CA PRO A 443 6.45 1.37 9.05
C PRO A 443 7.65 0.42 9.26
N MET A 444 8.45 0.12 8.23
CA MET A 444 9.61 -0.77 8.32
C MET A 444 10.97 -0.04 8.52
N GLU A 445 11.00 1.30 8.66
CA GLU A 445 12.25 2.09 8.74
C GLU A 445 13.16 1.77 9.95
N LEU A 446 12.65 1.11 10.98
CA LEU A 446 13.38 0.85 12.23
C LEU A 446 14.06 -0.54 12.31
N HIS A 447 13.80 -1.46 11.36
CA HIS A 447 14.37 -2.80 11.43
C HIS A 447 15.84 -2.84 10.98
N ALA A 448 16.71 -3.41 11.81
CA ALA A 448 18.13 -3.59 11.53
C ALA A 448 18.38 -4.55 10.35
N GLY A 449 18.60 -3.99 9.15
CA GLY A 449 18.93 -4.72 7.92
C GLY A 449 18.11 -4.32 6.69
N GLY A 450 16.98 -3.63 6.89
CA GLY A 450 16.13 -3.11 5.81
C GLY A 450 15.38 -4.18 4.99
N ASP A 451 14.56 -3.73 4.06
CA ASP A 451 13.80 -4.60 3.15
C ASP A 451 14.69 -5.02 1.96
N ASN A 452 15.56 -6.01 2.21
CA ASN A 452 16.49 -6.54 1.22
C ASN A 452 15.82 -7.36 0.09
N GLY A 453 14.51 -7.64 0.20
CA GLY A 453 13.77 -8.43 -0.79
C GLY A 453 14.07 -9.93 -0.83
N GLY A 454 14.81 -10.48 0.14
CA GLY A 454 15.13 -11.89 0.23
C GLY A 454 16.12 -12.40 -0.84
N THR A 455 16.42 -13.70 -0.80
CA THR A 455 17.37 -14.31 -1.73
C THR A 455 16.81 -14.36 -3.14
N ARG A 456 17.50 -13.73 -4.10
CA ARG A 456 17.15 -13.78 -5.52
C ARG A 456 17.27 -15.20 -6.08
N PRO A 457 16.32 -15.68 -6.91
CA PRO A 457 16.44 -16.94 -7.64
C PRO A 457 17.70 -16.99 -8.52
N VAL A 458 18.23 -18.21 -8.71
CA VAL A 458 19.32 -18.46 -9.66
C VAL A 458 18.83 -18.14 -11.08
N VAL A 459 19.60 -17.33 -11.80
CA VAL A 459 19.30 -16.88 -13.17
C VAL A 459 20.27 -17.50 -14.18
N PRO A 460 19.88 -17.66 -15.46
CA PRO A 460 20.78 -18.04 -16.54
C PRO A 460 22.02 -17.15 -16.65
N THR A 461 23.14 -17.75 -17.06
CA THR A 461 24.37 -17.02 -17.43
C THR A 461 24.22 -16.28 -18.76
N ASP A 462 23.46 -16.85 -19.70
CA ASP A 462 23.04 -16.19 -20.93
C ASP A 462 21.92 -15.17 -20.64
N HIS A 463 22.30 -13.90 -20.63
CA HIS A 463 21.39 -12.80 -20.36
C HIS A 463 20.22 -12.69 -21.35
N ALA A 464 20.33 -13.19 -22.58
CA ALA A 464 19.25 -13.13 -23.56
C ALA A 464 18.02 -13.95 -23.14
N GLN A 465 18.19 -14.96 -22.28
CA GLN A 465 17.10 -15.81 -21.76
C GLN A 465 16.18 -15.03 -20.82
N CYS A 466 16.74 -14.12 -20.01
CA CYS A 466 15.98 -13.26 -19.10
C CYS A 466 15.25 -12.09 -19.78
N ARG A 467 15.36 -11.93 -21.11
CA ARG A 467 14.70 -10.84 -21.83
C ARG A 467 13.16 -10.99 -21.77
N PRO A 468 12.40 -9.94 -21.41
CA PRO A 468 10.93 -9.94 -21.52
C PRO A 468 10.43 -10.25 -22.95
N ASP A 469 9.36 -11.03 -23.07
CA ASP A 469 8.87 -11.52 -24.37
C ASP A 469 8.37 -10.36 -25.26
N GLY A 470 8.73 -10.41 -26.54
CA GLY A 470 8.45 -9.35 -27.51
C GLY A 470 9.18 -8.01 -27.32
N MET A 471 10.05 -7.84 -26.33
CA MET A 471 10.89 -6.64 -26.20
C MET A 471 12.09 -6.73 -27.16
N ILE A 472 12.38 -5.68 -27.94
CA ILE A 472 13.50 -5.68 -28.90
C ILE A 472 14.83 -5.48 -28.16
N PRO A 473 15.81 -6.41 -28.29
CA PRO A 473 17.16 -6.22 -27.77
C PRO A 473 18.03 -5.34 -28.67
N THR A 474 19.03 -4.68 -28.09
CA THR A 474 20.02 -3.93 -28.87
C THR A 474 20.98 -4.86 -29.60
N ALA A 475 21.01 -4.78 -30.94
CA ALA A 475 21.83 -5.65 -31.77
C ALA A 475 23.33 -5.58 -31.39
N GLY A 476 23.97 -6.74 -31.24
CA GLY A 476 25.39 -6.86 -30.91
C GLY A 476 25.78 -6.45 -29.48
N THR A 477 24.81 -6.20 -28.58
CA THR A 477 25.08 -5.79 -27.19
C THR A 477 24.70 -6.91 -26.22
N SER A 478 25.62 -7.26 -25.30
CA SER A 478 25.38 -8.25 -24.24
C SER A 478 24.66 -7.61 -23.05
N THR A 479 23.42 -7.16 -23.30
CA THR A 479 22.62 -6.43 -22.31
C THR A 479 22.30 -7.31 -21.09
N PRO A 480 22.60 -6.88 -19.84
CA PRO A 480 22.49 -7.73 -18.65
C PRO A 480 21.05 -7.86 -18.12
N TYR A 481 20.11 -8.38 -18.92
CA TYR A 481 18.70 -8.52 -18.52
C TYR A 481 18.52 -9.34 -17.23
N CYS A 482 19.33 -10.39 -17.01
CA CYS A 482 19.32 -11.15 -15.75
C CYS A 482 19.81 -10.34 -14.53
N GLY A 483 20.24 -9.09 -14.69
CA GLY A 483 20.45 -8.12 -13.62
C GLY A 483 19.14 -7.62 -12.99
N VAL A 484 17.99 -7.72 -13.69
CA VAL A 484 16.66 -7.31 -13.18
C VAL A 484 15.58 -8.38 -13.37
N TYR A 485 15.68 -9.17 -14.44
CA TYR A 485 14.71 -10.22 -14.78
C TYR A 485 15.16 -11.61 -14.34
N GLN A 486 14.21 -12.55 -14.39
CA GLN A 486 14.37 -13.98 -14.15
C GLN A 486 14.39 -14.72 -15.51
N GLY A 487 14.66 -16.04 -15.55
CA GLY A 487 14.79 -16.80 -16.80
C GLY A 487 13.51 -16.92 -17.65
N ASP A 488 12.38 -16.49 -17.13
CA ASP A 488 11.08 -16.35 -17.80
C ASP A 488 10.77 -14.89 -18.22
N GLY A 489 11.71 -13.96 -18.03
CA GLY A 489 11.52 -12.51 -18.25
C GLY A 489 10.49 -11.86 -17.33
N ARG A 490 10.13 -12.50 -16.20
CA ARG A 490 9.46 -11.82 -15.10
C ARG A 490 10.48 -11.02 -14.30
N GLU A 491 10.09 -9.85 -13.83
CA GLU A 491 10.97 -9.02 -13.02
C GLU A 491 11.18 -9.63 -11.63
N TRP A 492 12.37 -9.49 -11.06
CA TRP A 492 12.57 -9.76 -9.64
C TRP A 492 12.14 -8.54 -8.82
N LEU A 493 11.03 -8.69 -8.09
CA LEU A 493 10.40 -7.64 -7.28
C LEU A 493 10.64 -7.83 -5.78
N GLY A 494 11.36 -8.89 -5.39
CA GLY A 494 11.52 -9.37 -4.02
C GLY A 494 10.67 -10.60 -3.71
N GLN A 495 11.09 -11.37 -2.72
CA GLN A 495 10.46 -12.60 -2.26
C GLN A 495 9.00 -12.36 -1.84
N GLY A 496 8.09 -13.23 -2.27
CA GLY A 496 6.65 -13.12 -2.02
C GLY A 496 5.90 -12.08 -2.88
N ARG A 497 6.59 -11.32 -3.75
CA ARG A 497 5.98 -10.29 -4.61
C ARG A 497 6.02 -10.71 -6.08
N SER A 498 4.88 -10.57 -6.77
CA SER A 498 4.72 -10.99 -8.18
C SER A 498 4.05 -9.93 -9.08
N ARG A 499 3.82 -8.73 -8.54
CA ARG A 499 3.20 -7.58 -9.20
C ARG A 499 3.89 -6.30 -8.79
N ARG A 500 3.97 -5.34 -9.72
CA ARG A 500 4.48 -3.99 -9.43
C ARG A 500 3.46 -3.17 -8.63
N VAL A 501 4.00 -2.38 -7.73
CA VAL A 501 3.36 -1.23 -7.07
C VAL A 501 4.26 -0.03 -7.37
N ILE A 502 3.76 0.96 -8.12
CA ILE A 502 4.55 2.04 -8.73
C ILE A 502 4.02 3.40 -8.28
N GLY A 503 4.71 4.03 -7.33
CA GLY A 503 4.32 5.34 -6.81
C GLY A 503 4.93 6.49 -7.61
N TYR A 504 4.12 7.40 -8.15
CA TYR A 504 4.63 8.71 -8.58
C TYR A 504 4.80 9.63 -7.36
N PHE A 505 6.02 10.12 -7.17
CA PHE A 505 6.40 11.07 -6.12
C PHE A 505 6.56 12.47 -6.72
N ASN A 506 5.66 13.39 -6.36
CA ASN A 506 5.69 14.77 -6.83
C ASN A 506 6.66 15.63 -5.98
N GLY A 507 7.84 15.90 -6.52
CA GLY A 507 8.90 16.67 -5.86
C GLY A 507 8.62 18.16 -5.65
N SER A 508 7.44 18.66 -6.04
CA SER A 508 7.02 20.04 -5.72
C SER A 508 6.49 20.20 -4.29
N ARG A 509 6.08 19.11 -3.62
CA ARG A 509 5.40 19.13 -2.30
C ARG A 509 6.37 19.28 -1.13
N THR A 510 7.19 20.32 -1.22
CA THR A 510 8.29 20.65 -0.30
C THR A 510 7.85 21.25 1.02
N GLY A 511 6.66 21.84 1.08
CA GLY A 511 6.18 22.67 2.20
C GLY A 511 6.82 24.06 2.30
N ALA A 512 7.67 24.45 1.33
CA ALA A 512 8.34 25.76 1.34
C ALA A 512 7.37 26.95 1.13
N ASP A 513 6.16 26.69 0.63
CA ASP A 513 5.04 27.65 0.51
C ASP A 513 4.09 27.61 1.73
N GLY A 514 4.42 26.85 2.77
CA GLY A 514 3.62 26.66 3.99
C GLY A 514 2.57 25.55 3.92
N LYS A 515 2.28 25.00 2.74
CA LYS A 515 1.29 23.94 2.54
C LYS A 515 1.77 22.58 3.09
N PRO A 516 0.87 21.59 3.23
CA PRO A 516 1.24 20.20 3.53
C PRO A 516 2.34 19.65 2.62
N TYR A 517 3.49 19.33 3.21
CA TYR A 517 4.60 18.66 2.53
C TYR A 517 4.36 17.16 2.40
N TYR A 518 5.00 16.56 1.39
CA TYR A 518 5.17 15.12 1.27
C TYR A 518 6.57 14.87 0.72
N LEU A 519 7.50 14.52 1.62
CA LEU A 519 8.93 14.35 1.33
C LEU A 519 9.25 12.87 1.12
N VAL A 520 10.50 12.58 0.72
CA VAL A 520 10.95 11.21 0.40
C VAL A 520 10.78 10.23 1.57
N LYS A 521 10.89 10.73 2.80
CA LYS A 521 10.67 9.95 4.03
C LYS A 521 9.21 9.62 4.34
N ASN A 522 8.26 10.23 3.62
CA ASN A 522 6.83 10.00 3.82
C ASN A 522 6.31 8.89 2.89
N MET A 523 7.18 8.23 2.10
CA MET A 523 6.78 7.16 1.18
C MET A 523 6.79 5.79 1.88
N PRO A 524 5.81 4.90 1.61
CA PRO A 524 5.78 3.57 2.19
C PRO A 524 6.69 2.60 1.39
N TRP A 525 8.01 2.77 1.50
CA TRP A 525 9.02 2.06 0.70
C TRP A 525 8.88 0.53 0.75
N SER A 526 8.57 -0.03 1.92
CA SER A 526 8.28 -1.45 2.14
C SER A 526 7.06 -1.94 1.36
N ARG A 527 6.09 -1.08 1.03
CA ARG A 527 4.90 -1.43 0.27
C ARG A 527 5.14 -1.32 -1.24
N LEU A 528 5.81 -0.26 -1.67
CA LEU A 528 6.15 0.03 -3.06
C LEU A 528 7.16 -0.98 -3.66
N THR A 529 7.24 -1.01 -4.99
CA THR A 529 8.30 -1.73 -5.74
C THR A 529 9.13 -0.79 -6.63
N HIS A 530 8.51 0.28 -7.10
CA HIS A 530 9.09 1.30 -7.96
C HIS A 530 8.60 2.67 -7.48
N ILE A 531 9.46 3.68 -7.59
CA ILE A 531 9.14 5.09 -7.35
C ILE A 531 9.54 5.87 -8.60
N ASN A 532 8.59 6.57 -9.19
CA ASN A 532 8.80 7.46 -10.32
C ASN A 532 8.86 8.91 -9.79
N TYR A 533 10.02 9.56 -9.88
CA TYR A 533 10.15 10.95 -9.46
C TYR A 533 9.56 11.89 -10.51
N ALA A 534 8.55 12.67 -10.12
CA ALA A 534 7.86 13.66 -10.93
C ALA A 534 8.32 15.07 -10.54
N PHE A 535 8.88 15.89 -11.44
CA PHE A 535 9.30 15.59 -12.81
C PHE A 535 10.71 16.14 -13.09
N ALA A 536 11.31 15.59 -14.14
CA ALA A 536 12.33 16.25 -14.95
C ALA A 536 11.72 16.70 -16.28
N ARG A 537 12.46 17.52 -17.03
CA ARG A 537 12.05 18.02 -18.34
C ARG A 537 13.13 17.89 -19.40
N VAL A 538 12.75 18.18 -20.64
CA VAL A 538 13.68 18.36 -21.76
C VAL A 538 14.02 19.85 -21.90
N GLU A 539 15.27 20.22 -21.66
CA GLU A 539 15.77 21.59 -21.70
C GLU A 539 17.06 21.61 -22.53
N ASN A 540 17.13 22.44 -23.58
CA ASN A 540 18.26 22.48 -24.53
C ASN A 540 18.66 21.10 -25.10
N ASN A 541 17.67 20.26 -25.44
CA ASN A 541 17.84 18.86 -25.85
C ASN A 541 18.56 17.96 -24.82
N ARG A 542 18.53 18.29 -23.53
CA ARG A 542 19.05 17.46 -22.42
C ARG A 542 18.01 17.29 -21.33
N ILE A 543 18.15 16.26 -20.50
CA ILE A 543 17.35 16.12 -19.27
C ILE A 543 17.76 17.19 -18.25
N SER A 544 16.78 17.82 -17.61
CA SER A 544 16.95 18.90 -16.61
C SER A 544 15.96 18.73 -15.46
N VAL A 545 16.36 19.15 -14.26
CA VAL A 545 15.50 19.25 -13.06
C VAL A 545 15.54 20.67 -12.47
N GLY A 546 15.71 21.67 -13.33
CA GLY A 546 15.99 23.05 -12.92
C GLY A 546 17.47 23.37 -12.78
N ALA A 547 17.76 24.66 -12.59
CA ALA A 547 19.10 25.14 -12.28
C ALA A 547 19.57 24.62 -10.91
N ASP A 548 20.88 24.48 -10.75
CA ASP A 548 21.49 24.15 -9.46
C ASP A 548 21.37 25.34 -8.48
N GLY A 549 21.27 25.06 -7.19
CA GLY A 549 21.04 26.04 -6.13
C GLY A 549 20.11 25.57 -5.01
N PRO A 550 20.12 26.25 -3.84
CA PRO A 550 19.48 25.77 -2.61
C PRO A 550 17.95 25.63 -2.69
N ASN A 551 17.31 26.32 -3.63
CA ASN A 551 15.86 26.26 -3.83
C ASN A 551 15.42 25.11 -4.76
N ASN A 552 16.36 24.34 -5.32
CA ASN A 552 16.02 23.21 -6.19
C ASN A 552 15.61 21.98 -5.34
N PRO A 553 14.35 21.51 -5.41
CA PRO A 553 13.89 20.41 -4.56
C PRO A 553 14.53 19.08 -4.91
N ALA A 554 14.95 18.86 -6.15
CA ALA A 554 15.59 17.61 -6.57
C ALA A 554 17.01 17.49 -5.99
N ILE A 555 17.83 18.54 -6.12
CA ILE A 555 19.30 18.46 -5.92
C ILE A 555 19.92 19.44 -4.92
N GLY A 556 19.19 20.45 -4.42
CA GLY A 556 19.76 21.53 -3.60
C GLY A 556 19.09 21.77 -2.25
N MET A 557 17.79 21.52 -2.13
CA MET A 557 16.99 21.82 -0.93
C MET A 557 17.34 20.95 0.27
N THR A 558 17.10 21.47 1.47
CA THR A 558 17.26 20.77 2.75
C THR A 558 16.09 21.08 3.66
N TRP A 559 15.63 20.09 4.44
CA TRP A 559 14.51 20.24 5.36
C TRP A 559 14.98 20.06 6.81
N SER A 560 14.37 20.81 7.73
CA SER A 560 14.65 20.72 9.18
C SER A 560 13.69 19.75 9.86
N VAL A 561 13.59 18.53 9.34
CA VAL A 561 12.61 17.52 9.75
C VAL A 561 13.32 16.17 9.99
N PRO A 562 13.09 15.47 11.12
CA PRO A 562 13.69 14.15 11.35
C PRO A 562 13.37 13.16 10.22
N GLY A 563 14.36 12.41 9.75
CA GLY A 563 14.28 11.55 8.56
C GLY A 563 14.55 12.28 7.24
N THR A 564 15.08 13.51 7.28
CA THR A 564 15.50 14.26 6.08
C THR A 564 16.98 14.69 6.13
N GLU A 565 17.76 14.00 6.97
CA GLU A 565 19.19 14.18 7.13
C GLU A 565 19.93 13.88 5.82
N MET A 566 20.70 14.85 5.36
CA MET A 566 21.41 14.74 4.09
C MET A 566 22.71 13.93 4.24
N ASP A 567 22.89 12.88 3.44
CA ASP A 567 24.17 12.18 3.30
C ASP A 567 25.22 13.16 2.76
N GLN A 568 26.19 13.53 3.60
CA GLN A 568 27.22 14.51 3.26
C GLN A 568 28.24 13.98 2.25
N SER A 569 28.32 12.65 2.04
CA SER A 569 29.21 12.04 1.04
C SER A 569 28.71 12.21 -0.40
N LEU A 570 27.42 12.50 -0.60
CA LEU A 570 26.85 12.73 -1.91
C LEU A 570 27.12 14.17 -2.39
N PRO A 571 27.46 14.39 -3.68
CA PRO A 571 27.71 15.73 -4.25
C PRO A 571 26.43 16.49 -4.62
N TYR A 572 25.31 16.17 -3.96
CA TYR A 572 23.99 16.80 -4.13
C TYR A 572 23.18 16.69 -2.83
N ARG A 573 22.14 17.52 -2.69
CA ARG A 573 21.18 17.56 -1.59
C ARG A 573 19.78 17.24 -2.17
N GLY A 574 18.71 17.82 -1.62
CA GLY A 574 17.35 17.64 -2.12
C GLY A 574 16.82 16.22 -2.02
N HIS A 575 15.71 15.97 -2.71
CA HIS A 575 15.07 14.66 -2.76
C HIS A 575 15.99 13.57 -3.34
N PHE A 576 16.94 13.89 -4.23
CA PHE A 576 17.84 12.89 -4.81
C PHE A 576 18.84 12.34 -3.80
N ASN A 577 19.29 13.16 -2.84
CA ASN A 577 20.10 12.70 -1.71
C ASN A 577 19.29 11.72 -0.82
N LEU A 578 18.05 12.09 -0.49
CA LEU A 578 17.16 11.24 0.30
C LEU A 578 16.79 9.94 -0.43
N LEU A 579 16.44 9.99 -1.72
CA LEU A 579 16.18 8.79 -2.53
C LEU A 579 17.39 7.86 -2.55
N THR A 580 18.60 8.40 -2.68
CA THR A 580 19.85 7.62 -2.65
C THR A 580 20.08 6.98 -1.28
N THR A 581 19.76 7.68 -0.20
CA THR A 581 19.89 7.19 1.18
C THR A 581 18.87 6.09 1.49
N TYR A 582 17.59 6.35 1.24
CA TYR A 582 16.49 5.40 1.47
C TYR A 582 16.61 4.13 0.60
N LYS A 583 17.10 4.22 -0.63
CA LYS A 583 17.40 3.02 -1.45
C LYS A 583 18.42 2.07 -0.83
N ARG A 584 19.29 2.54 0.08
CA ARG A 584 20.21 1.65 0.82
C ARG A 584 19.48 0.84 1.89
N LEU A 585 18.38 1.35 2.42
CA LEU A 585 17.47 0.66 3.36
C LEU A 585 16.49 -0.28 2.63
N HIS A 586 16.11 0.05 1.39
CA HIS A 586 15.17 -0.73 0.58
C HIS A 586 15.75 -1.11 -0.79
N PRO A 587 16.86 -1.87 -0.86
CA PRO A 587 17.64 -2.07 -2.09
C PRO A 587 16.94 -2.85 -3.21
N ARG A 588 15.76 -3.45 -2.94
CA ARG A 588 14.88 -4.01 -3.98
C ARG A 588 14.05 -2.95 -4.73
N VAL A 589 13.85 -1.76 -4.16
CA VAL A 589 12.97 -0.71 -4.70
C VAL A 589 13.70 0.08 -5.79
N LYS A 590 13.11 0.12 -6.98
CA LYS A 590 13.68 0.86 -8.11
C LYS A 590 13.27 2.33 -8.04
N THR A 591 14.18 3.24 -8.37
CA THR A 591 13.81 4.64 -8.66
C THR A 591 14.00 4.95 -10.13
N LEU A 592 12.97 5.52 -10.76
CA LEU A 592 13.03 6.05 -12.12
C LEU A 592 12.83 7.57 -12.08
N ILE A 593 13.45 8.27 -13.01
CA ILE A 593 13.20 9.70 -13.24
C ILE A 593 12.15 9.84 -14.35
N SER A 594 10.99 10.42 -14.05
CA SER A 594 9.96 10.70 -15.04
C SER A 594 10.22 12.04 -15.72
N VAL A 595 10.27 12.04 -17.05
CA VAL A 595 10.59 13.21 -17.86
C VAL A 595 9.35 13.67 -18.63
N GLY A 596 8.85 14.87 -18.34
CA GLY A 596 7.71 15.51 -19.00
C GLY A 596 6.49 15.70 -18.11
N GLY A 597 5.46 14.87 -18.33
CA GLY A 597 4.09 15.11 -17.84
C GLY A 597 3.45 16.33 -18.52
N TRP A 598 2.18 16.58 -18.20
CA TRP A 598 1.35 17.60 -18.85
C TRP A 598 1.98 19.01 -18.81
N ALA A 599 2.70 19.35 -17.75
CA ALA A 599 3.27 20.69 -17.56
C ALA A 599 4.64 20.91 -18.22
N GLU A 600 5.51 19.88 -18.33
CA GLU A 600 6.88 20.04 -18.87
C GLU A 600 7.15 19.27 -20.17
N SER A 601 6.12 18.71 -20.81
CA SER A 601 6.24 17.99 -22.10
C SER A 601 6.78 18.83 -23.27
N ARG A 602 6.68 20.16 -23.21
CA ARG A 602 7.02 21.10 -24.29
C ARG A 602 8.34 20.82 -25.02
N GLY A 603 9.39 20.48 -24.26
CA GLY A 603 10.72 20.27 -24.83
C GLY A 603 10.82 19.02 -25.74
N PHE A 604 9.93 18.03 -25.58
CA PHE A 604 9.94 16.83 -26.45
C PHE A 604 9.59 17.15 -27.89
N TYR A 605 8.69 18.09 -28.17
CA TYR A 605 8.28 18.42 -29.54
C TYR A 605 9.51 18.82 -30.38
N GLY A 606 10.28 19.81 -29.94
CA GLY A 606 11.49 20.27 -30.63
C GLY A 606 12.68 19.30 -30.57
N MET A 607 12.85 18.59 -29.45
CA MET A 607 13.95 17.62 -29.28
C MET A 607 13.77 16.37 -30.16
N THR A 608 12.54 15.89 -30.34
CA THR A 608 12.25 14.71 -31.17
C THR A 608 12.04 15.03 -32.64
N THR A 609 11.47 16.19 -32.98
CA THR A 609 10.93 16.46 -34.31
C THR A 609 11.29 17.86 -34.81
N ASN A 610 11.77 17.94 -36.04
CA ASN A 610 12.06 19.19 -36.75
C ASN A 610 10.74 19.86 -37.19
N ALA A 611 10.78 21.17 -37.46
CA ALA A 611 9.58 21.95 -37.82
C ALA A 611 8.98 21.61 -39.21
N ASP A 612 9.59 20.70 -39.97
CA ASP A 612 9.09 20.11 -41.22
C ASP A 612 8.42 18.73 -41.01
N GLY A 613 8.38 18.23 -39.77
CA GLY A 613 7.89 16.90 -39.42
C GLY A 613 8.93 15.77 -39.55
N THR A 614 10.19 16.06 -39.91
CA THR A 614 11.25 15.04 -39.91
C THR A 614 11.80 14.79 -38.50
N THR A 615 12.35 13.59 -38.25
CA THR A 615 12.89 13.23 -36.93
C THR A 615 14.20 13.97 -36.64
N ASN A 616 14.25 14.68 -35.52
CA ASN A 616 15.45 15.34 -34.99
C ASN A 616 16.37 14.33 -34.29
N GLN A 617 17.03 13.46 -35.07
CA GLN A 617 17.92 12.45 -34.50
C GLN A 617 19.11 13.07 -33.72
N ALA A 618 19.51 14.30 -34.04
CA ALA A 618 20.54 15.02 -33.28
C ALA A 618 20.05 15.38 -31.87
N GLY A 619 18.86 15.98 -31.75
CA GLY A 619 18.22 16.26 -30.46
C GLY A 619 17.98 14.99 -29.64
N ILE A 620 17.42 13.95 -30.27
CA ILE A 620 17.23 12.62 -29.66
C ILE A 620 18.55 12.01 -29.17
N ASN A 621 19.63 12.10 -29.96
CA ASN A 621 20.95 11.63 -29.55
C ASN A 621 21.44 12.37 -28.30
N THR A 622 21.44 13.72 -28.33
CA THR A 622 21.90 14.58 -27.23
C THR A 622 21.11 14.33 -25.95
N PHE A 623 19.78 14.17 -26.06
CA PHE A 623 18.93 13.85 -24.93
C PHE A 623 19.27 12.46 -24.38
N SER A 624 19.38 11.46 -25.24
CA SER A 624 19.65 10.08 -24.83
C SER A 624 21.03 9.90 -24.19
N ASP A 625 22.05 10.66 -24.61
CA ASP A 625 23.34 10.73 -23.90
C ASP A 625 23.16 11.39 -22.52
N SER A 626 22.47 12.54 -22.46
CA SER A 626 22.24 13.24 -21.20
C SER A 626 21.46 12.43 -20.16
N VAL A 627 20.57 11.55 -20.61
CA VAL A 627 19.85 10.60 -19.73
C VAL A 627 20.82 9.57 -19.16
N VAL A 628 21.71 8.98 -19.96
CA VAL A 628 22.74 8.05 -19.46
C VAL A 628 23.67 8.76 -18.45
N ASP A 629 24.11 9.98 -18.75
CA ASP A 629 24.89 10.83 -17.81
C ASP A 629 24.15 11.02 -16.47
N PHE A 630 22.84 11.32 -16.54
CA PHE A 630 22.00 11.63 -15.38
C PHE A 630 21.71 10.41 -14.51
N LEU A 631 21.39 9.25 -15.11
CA LEU A 631 21.19 7.99 -14.38
C LEU A 631 22.48 7.55 -13.68
N GLY A 632 23.64 7.77 -14.31
CA GLY A 632 24.95 7.56 -13.69
C GLY A 632 25.21 8.51 -12.52
N ARG A 633 24.97 9.82 -12.70
CA ARG A 633 25.23 10.87 -11.70
C ARG A 633 24.36 10.76 -10.44
N TYR A 634 23.09 10.38 -10.58
CA TYR A 634 22.10 10.39 -9.50
C TYR A 634 21.58 8.99 -9.09
N GLY A 635 22.19 7.90 -9.57
CA GLY A 635 21.95 6.54 -9.06
C GLY A 635 20.59 5.91 -9.38
N PHE A 636 19.75 6.55 -10.20
CA PHE A 636 18.47 6.01 -10.69
C PHE A 636 18.65 4.68 -11.44
N ASP A 637 17.63 3.83 -11.39
CA ASP A 637 17.58 2.53 -12.08
C ASP A 637 17.08 2.63 -13.52
N GLY A 638 16.53 3.77 -13.92
CA GLY A 638 16.00 3.95 -15.26
C GLY A 638 15.33 5.30 -15.47
N VAL A 639 14.82 5.46 -16.68
CA VAL A 639 14.10 6.65 -17.14
C VAL A 639 12.67 6.27 -17.54
N ASP A 640 11.73 7.10 -17.14
CA ASP A 640 10.33 7.03 -17.54
C ASP A 640 10.04 8.23 -18.44
N ILE A 641 9.55 7.98 -19.65
CA ILE A 641 9.26 9.05 -20.62
C ILE A 641 7.77 9.35 -20.57
N ASP A 642 7.42 10.57 -20.18
CA ASP A 642 6.04 11.01 -20.00
C ASP A 642 5.77 12.16 -20.98
N PHE A 643 5.62 11.82 -22.26
CA PHE A 643 5.41 12.80 -23.32
C PHE A 643 3.91 12.92 -23.63
N GLU A 644 3.33 14.07 -23.29
CA GLU A 644 1.92 14.42 -23.46
C GLU A 644 1.74 15.46 -24.59
N TYR A 645 1.52 15.10 -25.86
CA TYR A 645 1.39 13.75 -26.43
C TYR A 645 2.01 13.65 -27.84
N PRO A 646 2.72 12.55 -28.19
CA PRO A 646 3.25 12.34 -29.53
C PRO A 646 2.18 11.82 -30.52
N THR A 647 1.14 12.63 -30.75
CA THR A 647 -0.03 12.29 -31.58
C THR A 647 -0.21 13.30 -32.73
N VAL A 648 -0.66 12.83 -33.90
CA VAL A 648 -0.87 13.70 -35.07
C VAL A 648 -2.10 14.62 -34.93
N LEU A 649 -2.97 14.36 -33.95
CA LEU A 649 -4.25 15.05 -33.75
C LEU A 649 -4.07 16.54 -33.42
N ASP A 650 -4.75 17.40 -34.17
CA ASP A 650 -4.69 18.85 -34.00
C ASP A 650 -5.15 19.31 -32.61
N ASP A 651 -4.50 20.35 -32.07
CA ASP A 651 -4.80 20.98 -30.78
C ASP A 651 -5.03 20.02 -29.59
N THR A 652 -4.25 18.94 -29.56
CA THR A 652 -4.09 18.02 -28.42
C THR A 652 -2.76 18.23 -27.68
N GLY A 653 -2.67 17.75 -26.44
CA GLY A 653 -1.56 18.08 -25.52
C GLY A 653 -1.73 19.47 -24.90
N ASN A 654 -0.79 19.90 -24.07
CA ASN A 654 -0.90 21.15 -23.32
C ASN A 654 -1.13 22.37 -24.26
N PRO A 655 -2.16 23.21 -24.03
CA PRO A 655 -2.45 24.39 -24.84
C PRO A 655 -1.28 25.38 -24.99
N ASN A 656 -0.39 25.45 -23.99
CA ASN A 656 0.82 26.28 -24.05
C ASN A 656 1.86 25.78 -25.07
N ASP A 657 1.77 24.51 -25.48
CA ASP A 657 2.73 23.83 -26.34
C ASP A 657 2.26 23.76 -27.80
N TRP A 658 1.00 24.09 -28.10
CA TRP A 658 0.43 23.98 -29.44
C TRP A 658 1.21 24.74 -30.51
N GLY A 659 1.83 25.87 -30.16
CA GLY A 659 2.72 26.63 -31.04
C GLY A 659 3.96 25.84 -31.49
N ASP A 660 4.50 24.98 -30.63
CA ASP A 660 5.62 24.09 -30.92
C ASP A 660 5.15 22.76 -31.53
N ALA A 661 4.00 22.24 -31.12
CA ALA A 661 3.46 20.97 -31.58
C ALA A 661 2.94 21.02 -33.03
N ARG A 662 2.19 22.07 -33.42
CA ARG A 662 1.40 22.12 -34.67
C ARG A 662 2.19 21.78 -35.95
N SER A 663 3.35 22.40 -36.16
CA SER A 663 4.21 22.13 -37.34
C SER A 663 4.83 20.73 -37.33
N ARG A 664 4.87 20.07 -36.17
CA ARG A 664 5.56 18.80 -35.93
C ARG A 664 4.63 17.59 -35.89
N ARG A 665 3.33 17.79 -35.63
CA ARG A 665 2.32 16.73 -35.36
C ARG A 665 2.47 15.50 -36.25
N LYS A 666 2.53 15.70 -37.58
CA LYS A 666 2.65 14.63 -38.60
C LYS A 666 3.85 13.69 -38.38
N GLY A 667 4.93 14.18 -37.76
CA GLY A 667 6.16 13.43 -37.48
C GLY A 667 6.25 12.83 -36.08
N LEU A 668 5.34 13.17 -35.15
CA LEU A 668 5.51 12.84 -33.73
C LEU A 668 5.50 11.32 -33.44
N PRO A 669 4.61 10.46 -33.99
CA PRO A 669 4.62 9.03 -33.66
C PRO A 669 5.88 8.30 -34.16
N THR A 670 6.35 8.65 -35.35
CA THR A 670 7.61 8.15 -35.93
C THR A 670 8.81 8.63 -35.10
N SER A 671 8.85 9.90 -34.74
CA SER A 671 9.97 10.49 -33.98
C SER A 671 10.00 10.02 -32.52
N TYR A 672 8.84 9.77 -31.90
CA TYR A 672 8.76 9.13 -30.59
C TYR A 672 9.22 7.67 -30.64
N THR A 673 8.92 6.95 -31.72
CA THR A 673 9.47 5.60 -31.96
C THR A 673 11.00 5.64 -32.12
N ALA A 674 11.57 6.67 -32.77
CA ALA A 674 13.01 6.89 -32.87
C ALA A 674 13.65 7.26 -31.51
N LEU A 675 12.96 8.06 -30.68
CA LEU A 675 13.38 8.38 -29.31
C LEU A 675 13.49 7.11 -28.46
N MET A 676 12.41 6.33 -28.34
CA MET A 676 12.40 5.14 -27.48
C MET A 676 13.35 4.05 -27.99
N LYS A 677 13.55 3.95 -29.31
CA LYS A 677 14.63 3.13 -29.88
C LYS A 677 16.01 3.62 -29.41
N THR A 678 16.32 4.90 -29.61
CA THR A 678 17.66 5.46 -29.31
C THR A 678 17.98 5.38 -27.83
N LEU A 679 17.00 5.66 -26.95
CA LEU A 679 17.13 5.47 -25.51
C LEU A 679 17.48 4.02 -25.18
N ARG A 680 16.72 3.03 -25.68
CA ARG A 680 17.01 1.61 -25.43
C ARG A 680 18.41 1.20 -25.91
N GLU A 681 18.81 1.64 -27.09
CA GLU A 681 20.12 1.34 -27.66
C GLU A 681 21.29 1.96 -26.88
N LYS A 682 21.11 3.12 -26.24
CA LYS A 682 22.12 3.73 -25.36
C LYS A 682 22.10 3.16 -23.95
N LEU A 683 20.92 2.93 -23.37
CA LEU A 683 20.75 2.33 -22.05
C LEU A 683 21.26 0.88 -22.02
N ASP A 684 21.09 0.09 -23.09
CA ASP A 684 21.65 -1.25 -23.20
C ASP A 684 23.18 -1.26 -23.23
N ARG A 685 23.79 -0.34 -24.00
CA ARG A 685 25.25 -0.19 -24.08
C ARG A 685 25.82 0.24 -22.73
N ALA A 686 25.23 1.26 -22.10
CA ALA A 686 25.59 1.68 -20.76
C ALA A 686 25.39 0.54 -19.74
N SER A 687 24.34 -0.27 -19.88
CA SER A 687 24.11 -1.41 -19.00
C SER A 687 25.19 -2.48 -19.12
N ALA A 688 25.59 -2.81 -20.35
CA ALA A 688 26.65 -3.77 -20.63
C ALA A 688 28.03 -3.28 -20.18
N THR A 689 28.30 -1.97 -20.28
CA THR A 689 29.53 -1.36 -19.76
C THR A 689 29.57 -1.31 -18.22
N ASN A 690 28.45 -1.00 -17.58
CA ASN A 690 28.39 -0.75 -16.12
C ASN A 690 28.04 -2.00 -15.29
N GLY A 691 27.70 -3.13 -15.92
CA GLY A 691 27.27 -4.36 -15.23
C GLY A 691 25.90 -4.27 -14.53
N ARG A 692 25.15 -3.18 -14.75
CA ARG A 692 23.85 -2.89 -14.13
C ARG A 692 22.82 -2.63 -15.22
N TYR A 693 21.67 -3.29 -15.18
CA TYR A 693 20.61 -3.04 -16.15
C TYR A 693 19.84 -1.75 -15.85
N TYR A 694 19.67 -0.88 -16.85
CA TYR A 694 18.83 0.30 -16.77
C TYR A 694 17.45 0.07 -17.40
N LEU A 695 16.39 0.48 -16.70
CA LEU A 695 15.01 0.44 -17.13
C LEU A 695 14.67 1.60 -18.10
N LEU A 696 13.83 1.33 -19.09
CA LEU A 696 13.18 2.32 -19.96
C LEU A 696 11.68 2.11 -19.95
N THR A 697 10.92 3.09 -19.49
CA THR A 697 9.46 3.00 -19.36
C THR A 697 8.79 4.22 -20.00
N SER A 698 7.46 4.20 -20.07
CA SER A 698 6.68 5.41 -20.31
C SER A 698 5.37 5.37 -19.55
N ALA A 699 4.90 6.52 -19.09
CA ALA A 699 3.47 6.75 -19.00
C ALA A 699 2.85 6.63 -20.41
N THR A 700 1.59 6.22 -20.53
CA THR A 700 0.91 6.20 -21.83
C THR A 700 -0.59 6.44 -21.70
N SER A 701 -1.14 7.21 -22.63
CA SER A 701 -2.55 7.59 -22.66
C SER A 701 -3.47 6.37 -22.76
N ALA A 702 -4.47 6.29 -21.88
CA ALA A 702 -5.60 5.38 -22.04
C ALA A 702 -6.73 5.92 -22.93
N SER A 703 -6.68 7.20 -23.33
CA SER A 703 -7.70 7.83 -24.18
C SER A 703 -7.69 7.25 -25.59
N GLY A 704 -8.78 6.56 -25.96
CA GLY A 704 -9.03 6.03 -27.30
C GLY A 704 -9.17 7.11 -28.39
N TYR A 705 -9.34 8.38 -27.99
CA TYR A 705 -9.17 9.52 -28.89
C TYR A 705 -7.67 9.77 -29.16
N LEU A 706 -6.86 10.07 -28.13
CA LEU A 706 -5.46 10.46 -28.30
C LEU A 706 -4.62 9.40 -29.06
N VAL A 707 -4.79 8.12 -28.72
CA VAL A 707 -3.99 7.04 -29.35
C VAL A 707 -4.37 6.77 -30.80
N ARG A 708 -5.49 7.30 -31.30
CA ARG A 708 -5.86 7.23 -32.73
C ARG A 708 -4.82 7.90 -33.62
N GLY A 709 -4.22 8.99 -33.15
CA GLY A 709 -3.14 9.68 -33.86
C GLY A 709 -1.73 9.19 -33.53
N MET A 710 -1.58 8.04 -32.84
CA MET A 710 -0.30 7.47 -32.40
C MET A 710 0.10 6.20 -33.18
N GLU A 711 -0.42 6.04 -34.40
CA GLU A 711 -0.23 4.87 -35.27
C GLU A 711 -0.60 3.54 -34.56
N ASN A 712 0.30 2.55 -34.58
CA ASN A 712 0.27 1.32 -33.79
C ASN A 712 1.28 1.36 -32.63
N GLN A 713 1.71 2.55 -32.20
CA GLN A 713 2.58 2.79 -31.04
C GLN A 713 3.88 1.95 -31.03
N LYS A 714 4.61 1.89 -32.16
CA LYS A 714 5.82 1.05 -32.30
C LYS A 714 6.91 1.32 -31.25
N ALA A 715 6.92 2.50 -30.63
CA ALA A 715 7.75 2.84 -29.47
C ALA A 715 7.69 1.80 -28.31
N LEU A 716 6.52 1.22 -28.06
CA LEU A 716 6.24 0.29 -26.93
C LEU A 716 7.06 -1.02 -26.96
N ARG A 717 7.65 -1.37 -28.11
CA ARG A 717 8.49 -2.59 -28.23
C ARG A 717 9.90 -2.42 -27.66
N TYR A 718 10.30 -1.20 -27.34
CA TYR A 718 11.61 -0.86 -26.77
C TYR A 718 11.60 -0.66 -25.25
N GLN A 719 10.41 -0.59 -24.64
CA GLN A 719 10.26 -0.35 -23.21
C GLN A 719 10.30 -1.64 -22.40
N ASP A 720 10.77 -1.59 -21.17
CA ASP A 720 10.63 -2.67 -20.20
C ASP A 720 9.16 -2.88 -19.85
N TYR A 721 8.47 -1.82 -19.44
CA TYR A 721 7.03 -1.78 -19.20
C TYR A 721 6.45 -0.37 -19.49
N THR A 722 5.12 -0.27 -19.57
CA THR A 722 4.39 1.01 -19.61
C THR A 722 3.44 1.14 -18.42
N ASN A 723 3.31 2.37 -17.93
CA ASN A 723 2.33 2.80 -16.95
C ASN A 723 1.13 3.37 -17.70
N LEU A 724 0.04 2.62 -17.76
CA LEU A 724 -1.17 3.06 -18.45
C LEU A 724 -1.90 4.11 -17.59
N MET A 725 -2.03 5.33 -18.09
CA MET A 725 -2.78 6.41 -17.44
C MET A 725 -4.29 6.16 -17.61
N ALA A 726 -4.82 5.19 -16.87
CA ALA A 726 -6.23 4.78 -16.86
C ALA A 726 -7.09 5.65 -15.92
N TYR A 727 -6.85 6.95 -15.99
CA TYR A 727 -7.50 8.02 -15.24
C TYR A 727 -7.53 9.28 -16.13
N ASP A 728 -8.16 10.35 -15.65
CA ASP A 728 -8.48 11.54 -16.43
C ASP A 728 -9.29 11.22 -17.71
N TYR A 729 -10.21 10.24 -17.63
CA TYR A 729 -11.17 9.97 -18.71
C TYR A 729 -12.18 11.12 -18.85
N HIS A 730 -12.71 11.64 -17.74
CA HIS A 730 -13.59 12.81 -17.72
C HIS A 730 -13.16 13.80 -16.61
N GLY A 731 -13.38 15.09 -16.87
CA GLY A 731 -13.05 16.20 -15.97
C GLY A 731 -13.55 17.54 -16.51
N SER A 732 -13.36 18.63 -15.77
CA SER A 732 -13.97 19.95 -16.07
C SER A 732 -13.52 20.62 -17.39
N TRP A 733 -12.62 19.99 -18.15
CA TRP A 733 -12.31 20.41 -19.52
C TRP A 733 -13.50 20.30 -20.48
N ASN A 734 -14.49 19.45 -20.18
CA ASN A 734 -15.74 19.36 -20.94
C ASN A 734 -16.99 19.33 -20.04
N ASP A 735 -18.16 19.33 -20.67
CA ASP A 735 -19.47 19.45 -20.02
C ASP A 735 -20.13 18.14 -19.56
N VAL A 736 -19.45 17.00 -19.71
CA VAL A 736 -19.95 15.65 -19.37
C VAL A 736 -19.47 15.25 -17.98
N VAL A 737 -20.41 15.02 -17.05
CA VAL A 737 -20.08 14.63 -15.68
C VAL A 737 -19.97 13.11 -15.61
N GLY A 738 -18.75 12.60 -15.39
CA GLY A 738 -18.47 11.17 -15.42
C GLY A 738 -17.28 10.75 -14.55
N PRO A 739 -17.00 9.43 -14.46
CA PRO A 739 -15.95 8.92 -13.57
C PRO A 739 -14.53 9.24 -14.06
N ASN A 740 -13.63 9.55 -13.13
CA ASN A 740 -12.22 9.84 -13.43
C ASN A 740 -11.50 8.62 -14.04
N ALA A 741 -11.75 7.42 -13.48
CA ALA A 741 -11.03 6.17 -13.77
C ALA A 741 -11.98 4.96 -13.91
N ALA A 742 -12.82 4.94 -14.95
CA ALA A 742 -13.73 3.82 -15.21
C ALA A 742 -12.97 2.53 -15.55
N LEU A 743 -13.26 1.42 -14.85
CA LEU A 743 -12.66 0.11 -15.14
C LEU A 743 -13.26 -0.54 -16.41
N HIS A 744 -14.56 -0.34 -16.60
CA HIS A 744 -15.37 -0.93 -17.67
C HIS A 744 -16.36 0.08 -18.27
N ASP A 745 -16.79 -0.17 -19.49
CA ASP A 745 -17.86 0.57 -20.17
C ASP A 745 -19.24 0.26 -19.57
N ASP A 746 -20.17 1.23 -19.57
CA ASP A 746 -21.57 1.03 -19.15
C ASP A 746 -22.61 1.23 -20.27
N GLY A 747 -22.16 1.64 -21.47
CA GLY A 747 -22.97 1.94 -22.65
C GLY A 747 -23.76 3.24 -22.59
N LYS A 748 -23.49 4.16 -21.65
CA LYS A 748 -24.29 5.38 -21.41
C LYS A 748 -23.50 6.69 -21.44
N ASP A 749 -22.17 6.65 -21.53
CA ASP A 749 -21.28 7.82 -21.60
C ASP A 749 -21.74 8.87 -22.65
N PRO A 750 -22.16 10.08 -22.21
CA PRO A 750 -22.60 11.16 -23.11
C PRO A 750 -21.49 11.81 -23.96
N GLU A 751 -20.22 11.45 -23.74
CA GLU A 751 -19.10 11.83 -24.60
C GLU A 751 -18.91 10.85 -25.77
N LEU A 752 -19.45 9.62 -25.66
CA LEU A 752 -19.37 8.56 -26.67
C LEU A 752 -20.70 8.29 -27.40
N SER A 753 -21.69 9.18 -27.32
CA SER A 753 -23.01 9.08 -27.99
C SER A 753 -22.92 8.69 -29.47
N ASP A 754 -21.98 9.31 -30.17
CA ASP A 754 -21.81 9.19 -31.62
C ASP A 754 -21.15 7.84 -31.98
N LEU A 755 -20.31 7.32 -31.08
CA LEU A 755 -19.75 5.96 -31.16
C LEU A 755 -20.82 4.91 -30.89
N TYR A 756 -21.67 5.09 -29.88
CA TYR A 756 -22.73 4.14 -29.54
C TYR A 756 -23.88 4.11 -30.56
N SER A 757 -24.01 5.13 -31.40
CA SER A 757 -25.00 5.21 -32.48
C SER A 757 -24.44 4.79 -33.85
N THR A 758 -23.14 4.95 -34.11
CA THR A 758 -22.52 4.55 -35.38
C THR A 758 -22.34 3.01 -35.48
N PRO A 759 -23.00 2.31 -36.42
CA PRO A 759 -23.05 0.83 -36.45
C PRO A 759 -21.68 0.15 -36.53
N GLU A 760 -20.72 0.73 -37.26
CA GLU A 760 -19.38 0.17 -37.46
C GLU A 760 -18.55 0.05 -36.18
N TYR A 761 -18.87 0.85 -35.16
CA TYR A 761 -18.22 0.81 -33.85
C TYR A 761 -18.78 -0.29 -32.94
N GLN A 762 -19.90 -0.92 -33.30
CA GLN A 762 -20.58 -1.99 -32.54
C GLN A 762 -20.91 -1.66 -31.07
N LYS A 763 -20.92 -0.37 -30.70
CA LYS A 763 -21.02 0.15 -29.32
C LYS A 763 -19.84 -0.24 -28.40
N LEU A 764 -18.64 -0.31 -28.96
CA LEU A 764 -17.41 -0.65 -28.26
C LEU A 764 -16.78 0.63 -27.67
N GLY A 765 -17.22 1.04 -26.47
CA GLY A 765 -16.78 2.29 -25.83
C GLY A 765 -15.39 2.20 -25.21
N TYR A 766 -14.64 3.31 -25.27
CA TYR A 766 -13.18 3.32 -25.08
C TYR A 766 -12.63 4.16 -23.91
N PHE A 767 -13.46 4.96 -23.22
CA PHE A 767 -13.04 5.69 -22.02
C PHE A 767 -13.11 4.79 -20.77
N ASN A 768 -12.38 3.68 -20.80
CA ASN A 768 -12.28 2.74 -19.69
C ASN A 768 -10.98 1.91 -19.72
N THR A 769 -10.56 1.45 -18.55
CA THR A 769 -9.32 0.71 -18.31
C THR A 769 -9.24 -0.57 -19.12
N ASP A 770 -10.34 -1.32 -19.23
CA ASP A 770 -10.33 -2.60 -19.97
C ASP A 770 -10.07 -2.39 -21.46
N TRP A 771 -10.74 -1.44 -22.10
CA TRP A 771 -10.46 -1.09 -23.50
C TRP A 771 -8.98 -0.76 -23.70
N ALA A 772 -8.42 0.09 -22.85
CA ALA A 772 -7.06 0.59 -22.97
C ALA A 772 -6.00 -0.50 -22.67
N PHE A 773 -6.25 -1.39 -21.72
CA PHE A 773 -5.40 -2.57 -21.50
C PHE A 773 -5.40 -3.49 -22.74
N HIS A 774 -6.56 -3.76 -23.33
CA HIS A 774 -6.63 -4.57 -24.56
C HIS A 774 -5.96 -3.87 -25.75
N HIS A 775 -6.11 -2.55 -25.90
CA HIS A 775 -5.40 -1.76 -26.91
C HIS A 775 -3.89 -2.00 -26.85
N LEU A 776 -3.30 -2.02 -25.65
CA LEU A 776 -1.86 -2.27 -25.44
C LEU A 776 -1.43 -3.75 -25.61
N ARG A 777 -2.36 -4.71 -25.54
CA ARG A 777 -2.02 -6.14 -25.75
C ARG A 777 -1.57 -6.45 -27.17
N GLY A 778 -1.93 -5.62 -28.15
CA GLY A 778 -1.36 -5.64 -29.50
C GLY A 778 0.11 -5.21 -29.57
N ALA A 779 0.66 -4.57 -28.53
CA ALA A 779 2.06 -4.13 -28.50
C ALA A 779 2.93 -5.07 -27.66
N MET A 780 2.49 -5.42 -26.45
CA MET A 780 3.32 -6.07 -25.43
C MET A 780 2.57 -7.13 -24.60
N GLN A 781 3.30 -8.03 -23.94
CA GLN A 781 2.74 -9.01 -22.99
C GLN A 781 2.00 -8.31 -21.84
N ALA A 782 1.00 -8.97 -21.24
CA ALA A 782 0.22 -8.42 -20.14
C ALA A 782 1.09 -7.93 -18.95
N GLY A 783 2.11 -8.69 -18.57
CA GLY A 783 3.06 -8.35 -17.49
C GLY A 783 3.95 -7.12 -17.73
N ARG A 784 3.88 -6.50 -18.90
CA ARG A 784 4.55 -5.23 -19.24
C ARG A 784 3.59 -4.03 -19.23
N ILE A 785 2.31 -4.23 -18.94
CA ILE A 785 1.31 -3.17 -18.75
C ILE A 785 0.99 -3.07 -17.26
N ASN A 786 1.20 -1.90 -16.64
CA ASN A 786 0.74 -1.62 -15.28
C ASN A 786 -0.47 -0.67 -15.35
N ILE A 787 -1.50 -0.92 -14.54
CA ILE A 787 -2.74 -0.12 -14.55
C ILE A 787 -2.59 1.09 -13.63
N GLY A 788 -2.75 2.30 -14.15
CA GLY A 788 -2.80 3.54 -13.37
C GLY A 788 -4.10 3.68 -12.59
N ILE A 789 -4.03 4.24 -11.38
CA ILE A 789 -5.17 4.68 -10.57
C ILE A 789 -4.92 6.10 -10.03
N PRO A 790 -5.97 6.93 -9.87
CA PRO A 790 -5.85 8.26 -9.32
C PRO A 790 -5.98 8.23 -7.79
N TYR A 791 -5.07 8.88 -7.06
CA TYR A 791 -5.24 9.22 -5.63
C TYR A 791 -5.76 10.65 -5.45
N TYR A 792 -6.48 11.16 -6.46
CA TYR A 792 -7.07 12.49 -6.52
C TYR A 792 -8.45 12.46 -7.22
N SER A 793 -9.30 13.44 -6.94
CA SER A 793 -10.61 13.58 -7.58
C SER A 793 -10.58 14.42 -8.86
N ARG A 794 -11.61 14.25 -9.70
CA ARG A 794 -12.03 15.22 -10.72
C ARG A 794 -13.50 15.57 -10.45
N GLY A 795 -13.91 16.81 -10.71
CA GLY A 795 -15.27 17.20 -10.36
C GLY A 795 -15.82 18.50 -10.94
N TRP A 796 -17.15 18.59 -10.88
CA TRP A 796 -17.98 19.67 -11.41
C TRP A 796 -18.97 20.11 -10.34
N ARG A 797 -19.35 21.39 -10.34
CA ARG A 797 -20.49 21.95 -9.60
C ARG A 797 -21.64 22.25 -10.55
N ASN A 798 -22.76 22.74 -10.02
CA ASN A 798 -23.94 23.15 -10.80
C ASN A 798 -24.48 22.06 -11.75
N VAL A 799 -24.27 20.78 -11.42
CA VAL A 799 -24.62 19.64 -12.27
C VAL A 799 -26.14 19.53 -12.46
N THR A 800 -26.55 19.23 -13.69
CA THR A 800 -27.96 19.07 -14.10
C THR A 800 -28.18 17.71 -14.79
N GLY A 801 -29.31 17.06 -14.51
CA GLY A 801 -29.57 15.70 -14.99
C GLY A 801 -28.64 14.65 -14.36
N GLY A 802 -28.50 13.51 -15.05
CA GLY A 802 -27.76 12.35 -14.54
C GLY A 802 -28.48 11.62 -13.39
N SER A 803 -27.77 10.68 -12.77
CA SER A 803 -28.18 9.96 -11.57
C SER A 803 -27.21 10.30 -10.44
N ASN A 804 -27.64 11.13 -9.48
CA ASN A 804 -26.78 11.73 -8.44
C ASN A 804 -25.52 12.36 -9.05
N GLY A 805 -25.70 13.13 -10.12
CA GLY A 805 -24.65 13.78 -10.90
C GLY A 805 -23.98 12.91 -11.97
N MET A 806 -23.90 11.58 -11.82
CA MET A 806 -23.26 10.70 -12.80
C MET A 806 -24.03 10.70 -14.14
N TRP A 807 -23.31 10.88 -15.24
CA TRP A 807 -23.84 11.13 -16.59
C TRP A 807 -24.79 12.33 -16.66
N GLY A 808 -24.62 13.29 -15.74
CA GLY A 808 -25.20 14.62 -15.80
C GLY A 808 -24.38 15.57 -16.67
N ARG A 809 -24.80 16.84 -16.67
CA ARG A 809 -24.19 17.91 -17.45
C ARG A 809 -23.91 19.13 -16.58
N SER A 810 -22.71 19.70 -16.71
CA SER A 810 -22.31 20.96 -16.06
C SER A 810 -21.58 21.82 -17.10
N VAL A 811 -21.98 23.07 -17.29
CA VAL A 811 -21.46 23.95 -18.36
C VAL A 811 -20.85 25.20 -17.73
N GLY A 812 -19.54 25.37 -17.94
CA GLY A 812 -18.77 26.53 -17.48
C GLY A 812 -18.88 27.72 -18.42
N SER A 813 -18.73 28.92 -17.86
CA SER A 813 -18.69 30.20 -18.60
C SER A 813 -17.28 30.79 -18.73
N ALA A 814 -16.33 30.34 -17.89
CA ALA A 814 -14.95 30.81 -17.84
C ALA A 814 -13.99 29.68 -18.25
N CYS A 815 -14.04 29.29 -19.53
CA CYS A 815 -13.20 28.22 -20.05
C CYS A 815 -11.71 28.56 -19.95
N GLN A 816 -10.93 27.58 -19.47
CA GLN A 816 -9.48 27.64 -19.47
C GLN A 816 -8.93 27.59 -20.90
N PRO A 817 -7.69 28.06 -21.15
CA PRO A 817 -7.05 27.94 -22.46
C PRO A 817 -7.17 26.52 -23.01
N GLY A 818 -7.63 26.41 -24.26
CA GLY A 818 -7.80 25.14 -24.97
C GLY A 818 -9.02 24.28 -24.59
N THR A 819 -9.80 24.65 -23.56
CA THR A 819 -11.11 24.03 -23.30
C THR A 819 -12.23 24.83 -23.98
N GLY A 820 -13.44 24.26 -24.10
CA GLY A 820 -14.56 24.94 -24.75
C GLY A 820 -14.56 24.94 -26.30
N LEU A 821 -13.60 24.27 -26.96
CA LEU A 821 -13.41 24.37 -28.41
C LEU A 821 -14.39 23.56 -29.26
N VAL A 822 -14.65 22.30 -28.88
CA VAL A 822 -15.54 21.36 -29.62
C VAL A 822 -16.80 21.06 -28.82
N ARG A 823 -16.65 20.86 -27.51
CA ARG A 823 -17.72 20.85 -26.51
C ARG A 823 -17.53 22.06 -25.58
N PRO A 824 -18.59 22.57 -24.93
CA PRO A 824 -18.44 23.55 -23.85
C PRO A 824 -17.51 23.00 -22.75
N CYS A 825 -16.77 23.88 -22.07
CA CYS A 825 -16.06 23.51 -20.86
C CYS A 825 -17.04 23.21 -19.71
N GLY A 826 -16.59 22.48 -18.70
CA GLY A 826 -17.37 22.21 -17.49
C GLY A 826 -17.31 23.36 -16.49
N ASP A 827 -18.33 23.50 -15.64
CA ASP A 827 -18.23 24.35 -14.45
C ASP A 827 -17.57 23.51 -13.34
N GLY A 828 -16.25 23.43 -13.39
CA GLY A 828 -15.46 22.65 -12.44
C GLY A 828 -15.69 23.10 -11.00
N ALA A 829 -15.67 22.15 -10.06
CA ALA A 829 -15.86 22.48 -8.64
C ALA A 829 -14.66 23.27 -8.09
N VAL A 830 -14.89 24.08 -7.05
CA VAL A 830 -13.98 25.15 -6.55
C VAL A 830 -13.96 25.23 -5.01
N GLY A 831 -13.01 25.95 -4.45
CA GLY A 831 -12.87 26.21 -3.02
C GLY A 831 -12.65 24.91 -2.24
N ILE A 832 -13.56 24.62 -1.29
CA ILE A 832 -13.50 23.37 -0.50
C ILE A 832 -13.68 22.11 -1.38
N ASP A 833 -14.25 22.23 -2.58
CA ASP A 833 -14.36 21.11 -3.51
C ASP A 833 -13.10 20.91 -4.37
N ASN A 834 -12.01 21.69 -4.18
CA ASN A 834 -10.90 21.79 -5.14
C ASN A 834 -9.57 22.22 -4.48
N ILE A 835 -9.21 21.62 -3.33
CA ILE A 835 -8.07 22.10 -2.51
C ILE A 835 -6.67 21.89 -3.13
N TRP A 836 -6.59 21.15 -4.23
CA TRP A 836 -5.38 20.93 -5.03
C TRP A 836 -5.46 21.62 -6.40
N HIS A 837 -6.10 22.80 -6.45
CA HIS A 837 -6.19 23.59 -7.66
C HIS A 837 -4.85 24.12 -8.17
N ASP A 838 -4.71 24.14 -9.50
CA ASP A 838 -3.81 25.04 -10.20
C ASP A 838 -4.33 26.48 -10.17
N ARG A 839 -3.52 27.43 -10.64
CA ARG A 839 -3.90 28.84 -10.77
C ARG A 839 -3.74 29.38 -12.18
N ASP A 840 -4.65 30.26 -12.58
CA ASP A 840 -4.58 30.95 -13.87
C ASP A 840 -3.42 31.96 -13.91
N ALA A 841 -3.17 32.54 -15.08
CA ALA A 841 -2.13 33.56 -15.27
C ALA A 841 -2.35 34.87 -14.47
N ASN A 842 -3.49 35.00 -13.77
CA ASN A 842 -3.83 36.10 -12.87
C ASN A 842 -3.78 35.70 -11.39
N GLY A 843 -3.36 34.46 -11.08
CA GLY A 843 -3.29 33.91 -9.72
C GLY A 843 -4.62 33.44 -9.12
N ARG A 844 -5.70 33.35 -9.91
CA ARG A 844 -7.02 32.84 -9.49
C ARG A 844 -7.04 31.31 -9.53
N GLU A 845 -7.88 30.71 -8.70
CA GLU A 845 -8.18 29.27 -8.74
C GLU A 845 -8.68 28.81 -10.13
N VAL A 846 -8.22 27.65 -10.58
CA VAL A 846 -8.80 26.90 -11.70
C VAL A 846 -9.77 25.84 -11.17
N GLY A 847 -11.06 26.00 -11.45
CA GLY A 847 -12.11 25.05 -11.06
C GLY A 847 -11.97 23.70 -11.76
N ALA A 848 -11.70 22.64 -10.99
CA ALA A 848 -11.45 21.30 -11.53
C ALA A 848 -11.92 20.14 -10.64
N GLY A 849 -12.43 20.43 -9.43
CA GLY A 849 -12.81 19.42 -8.45
C GLY A 849 -11.66 18.52 -8.00
N VAL A 850 -10.43 19.04 -7.95
CA VAL A 850 -9.21 18.29 -7.64
C VAL A 850 -8.91 18.36 -6.15
N ASN A 851 -9.03 17.21 -5.50
CA ASN A 851 -8.72 17.00 -4.09
C ASN A 851 -7.92 15.71 -3.94
N PRO A 852 -7.03 15.61 -2.95
CA PRO A 852 -6.49 14.33 -2.50
C PRO A 852 -7.58 13.48 -1.85
N MET A 853 -7.41 12.15 -1.83
CA MET A 853 -8.39 11.27 -1.22
C MET A 853 -8.54 11.50 0.28
N TRP A 854 -7.51 11.94 1.01
CA TRP A 854 -7.69 12.34 2.42
C TRP A 854 -8.68 13.49 2.58
N HIS A 855 -8.73 14.47 1.67
CA HIS A 855 -9.73 15.53 1.76
C HIS A 855 -11.12 15.04 1.36
N ALA A 856 -11.24 14.27 0.27
CA ALA A 856 -12.52 13.66 -0.12
C ALA A 856 -13.11 12.78 1.02
N LYS A 857 -12.26 12.03 1.75
CA LYS A 857 -12.68 11.24 2.92
C LYS A 857 -13.04 12.08 4.15
N ASN A 858 -12.66 13.36 4.23
CA ASN A 858 -13.22 14.30 5.21
C ASN A 858 -14.57 14.89 4.78
N LEU A 859 -14.75 15.19 3.48
CA LEU A 859 -16.04 15.65 2.93
C LEU A 859 -17.14 14.59 3.12
N GLU A 860 -16.83 13.32 2.81
CA GLU A 860 -17.66 12.12 3.08
C GLU A 860 -18.05 11.96 4.57
N ARG A 861 -17.33 12.62 5.49
CA ARG A 861 -17.55 12.57 6.95
C ARG A 861 -18.16 13.85 7.51
N ASP A 862 -18.66 14.74 6.66
CA ASP A 862 -19.25 16.03 7.06
C ASP A 862 -18.28 16.93 7.86
N LEU A 863 -16.96 16.77 7.68
CA LEU A 863 -15.94 17.54 8.38
C LEU A 863 -15.51 18.78 7.59
N THR A 864 -15.22 19.86 8.30
CA THR A 864 -14.46 21.02 7.80
C THR A 864 -13.11 21.03 8.52
N PRO A 865 -12.06 20.40 7.98
CA PRO A 865 -10.84 20.09 8.73
C PRO A 865 -10.02 21.31 9.14
N ARG A 866 -9.35 21.25 10.29
CA ARG A 866 -8.50 22.33 10.80
C ARG A 866 -7.33 22.72 9.88
N TYR A 867 -6.92 21.85 8.95
CA TYR A 867 -5.94 22.19 7.92
C TYR A 867 -6.46 23.13 6.82
N ALA A 868 -7.75 23.47 6.79
CA ALA A 868 -8.39 24.29 5.75
C ALA A 868 -7.58 25.57 5.45
N ASN A 869 -7.26 26.36 6.49
CA ASN A 869 -6.48 27.59 6.33
C ASN A 869 -5.05 27.33 5.81
N ALA A 870 -4.46 26.17 6.12
CA ALA A 870 -3.11 25.79 5.68
C ALA A 870 -3.05 25.28 4.23
N VAL A 871 -4.19 24.89 3.64
CA VAL A 871 -4.32 24.66 2.18
C VAL A 871 -4.88 25.89 1.44
N GLY A 872 -5.15 26.98 2.14
CA GLY A 872 -5.53 28.27 1.58
C GLY A 872 -7.04 28.56 1.53
N LEU A 873 -7.87 27.73 2.19
CA LEU A 873 -9.31 27.99 2.33
C LEU A 873 -9.56 29.12 3.34
N THR A 874 -10.51 29.98 3.02
CA THR A 874 -10.86 31.21 3.73
C THR A 874 -12.39 31.35 3.94
N PRO A 875 -13.05 30.38 4.62
CA PRO A 875 -14.51 30.29 4.67
C PRO A 875 -15.22 31.53 5.21
N ASP A 876 -14.58 32.37 6.03
CA ASP A 876 -15.20 33.63 6.47
C ASP A 876 -15.39 34.63 5.31
N SER A 877 -14.46 34.67 4.36
CA SER A 877 -14.44 35.60 3.21
C SER A 877 -14.93 35.00 1.89
N ASP A 878 -14.66 33.73 1.60
CA ASP A 878 -15.12 33.07 0.37
C ASP A 878 -16.22 32.03 0.67
N PRO A 879 -17.45 32.20 0.14
CA PRO A 879 -18.52 31.22 0.29
C PRO A 879 -18.23 29.84 -0.33
N ASN A 880 -17.35 29.71 -1.32
CA ASN A 880 -16.97 28.44 -1.94
C ASN A 880 -16.09 27.58 -1.01
N ASP A 881 -15.39 28.22 -0.06
CA ASP A 881 -14.57 27.57 0.95
C ASP A 881 -15.38 27.03 2.13
N ARG A 882 -16.69 27.33 2.18
CA ARG A 882 -17.62 26.80 3.19
C ARG A 882 -18.11 25.41 2.80
N ARG A 883 -18.15 24.51 3.79
CA ARG A 883 -18.93 23.28 3.67
C ARG A 883 -20.43 23.61 3.78
N THR A 884 -21.18 23.32 2.73
CA THR A 884 -22.65 23.32 2.69
C THR A 884 -23.11 22.00 2.07
N GLY A 885 -24.30 21.51 2.41
CA GLY A 885 -24.76 20.15 2.09
C GLY A 885 -23.91 19.02 2.71
N THR A 886 -24.39 17.79 2.51
CA THR A 886 -23.64 16.53 2.75
C THR A 886 -22.94 16.07 1.47
N TYR A 887 -21.99 15.15 1.57
CA TYR A 887 -21.28 14.57 0.42
C TYR A 887 -21.48 13.06 0.41
N ASP A 888 -22.62 12.63 -0.13
CA ASP A 888 -23.08 11.25 -0.07
C ASP A 888 -22.23 10.37 -1.00
N ARG A 889 -21.64 9.28 -0.48
CA ARG A 889 -20.91 8.32 -1.31
C ARG A 889 -21.87 7.50 -2.16
N HIS A 890 -21.58 7.43 -3.45
CA HIS A 890 -22.24 6.55 -4.41
C HIS A 890 -21.24 5.64 -5.14
N TRP A 891 -21.78 4.61 -5.77
CA TRP A 891 -21.04 3.53 -6.43
C TRP A 891 -21.82 3.02 -7.64
N ASP A 892 -21.14 2.81 -8.76
CA ASP A 892 -21.69 2.09 -9.91
C ASP A 892 -20.98 0.74 -10.11
N ALA A 893 -21.77 -0.33 -10.00
CA ALA A 893 -21.31 -1.70 -10.18
C ALA A 893 -20.98 -2.08 -11.64
N THR A 894 -21.20 -1.18 -12.60
CA THR A 894 -20.86 -1.39 -14.02
C THR A 894 -19.42 -0.94 -14.28
N THR A 895 -19.17 0.37 -14.17
CA THR A 895 -17.87 1.03 -14.32
C THR A 895 -16.88 0.70 -13.21
N ARG A 896 -17.36 0.24 -12.04
CA ARG A 896 -16.59 -0.01 -10.80
C ARG A 896 -15.94 1.26 -10.24
N THR A 897 -16.71 2.34 -10.21
CA THR A 897 -16.26 3.65 -9.73
C THR A 897 -17.13 4.20 -8.61
N ALA A 898 -16.49 4.96 -7.72
CA ALA A 898 -17.12 5.69 -6.63
C ALA A 898 -17.12 7.19 -6.93
N TRP A 899 -18.09 7.90 -6.35
CA TRP A 899 -18.12 9.36 -6.35
C TRP A 899 -18.79 9.88 -5.07
N LEU A 900 -18.55 11.15 -4.76
CA LEU A 900 -19.34 11.91 -3.80
C LEU A 900 -20.32 12.80 -4.56
N TRP A 901 -21.56 12.85 -4.10
CA TRP A 901 -22.59 13.75 -4.59
C TRP A 901 -23.08 14.67 -3.48
N ASN A 902 -23.07 15.97 -3.75
CA ASN A 902 -23.66 16.97 -2.87
C ASN A 902 -24.90 17.57 -3.55
N PRO A 903 -26.13 17.21 -3.12
CA PRO A 903 -27.36 17.62 -3.79
C PRO A 903 -27.68 19.11 -3.63
N GLU A 904 -27.15 19.78 -2.58
CA GLU A 904 -27.38 21.20 -2.32
C GLU A 904 -26.52 22.07 -3.26
N LYS A 905 -25.20 21.81 -3.29
CA LYS A 905 -24.24 22.47 -4.18
C LYS A 905 -24.35 22.00 -5.63
N LYS A 906 -24.99 20.85 -5.86
CA LYS A 906 -24.97 20.06 -7.10
C LYS A 906 -23.52 19.77 -7.52
N THR A 907 -22.67 19.42 -6.56
CA THR A 907 -21.28 19.04 -6.78
C THR A 907 -21.17 17.52 -6.97
N TYR A 908 -20.47 17.11 -8.02
CA TYR A 908 -20.01 15.74 -8.26
C TYR A 908 -18.48 15.69 -8.15
N LEU A 909 -17.95 14.81 -7.31
CA LEU A 909 -16.52 14.51 -7.19
C LEU A 909 -16.30 13.01 -7.45
N SER A 910 -15.69 12.61 -8.57
CA SER A 910 -15.28 11.22 -8.74
C SER A 910 -14.10 10.90 -7.82
N ILE A 911 -14.13 9.76 -7.11
CA ILE A 911 -13.13 9.39 -6.11
C ILE A 911 -12.59 7.98 -6.34
N GLN A 912 -11.41 7.71 -5.77
CA GLN A 912 -10.82 6.38 -5.68
C GLN A 912 -10.78 5.95 -4.21
N ASP A 913 -11.40 4.82 -3.89
CA ASP A 913 -11.28 4.21 -2.56
C ASP A 913 -11.04 2.71 -2.64
N THR A 914 -11.11 2.06 -1.48
CA THR A 914 -10.78 0.65 -1.26
C THR A 914 -11.66 -0.33 -2.05
N GLU A 915 -12.91 0.02 -2.36
CA GLU A 915 -13.81 -0.83 -3.16
C GLU A 915 -13.44 -0.78 -4.66
N GLY A 916 -13.20 0.42 -5.18
CA GLY A 916 -12.69 0.58 -6.55
C GLY A 916 -11.30 -0.06 -6.72
N LEU A 917 -10.43 0.11 -5.72
CA LEU A 917 -9.08 -0.43 -5.71
C LEU A 917 -9.09 -1.97 -5.76
N ASP A 918 -9.95 -2.61 -4.96
CA ASP A 918 -10.10 -4.06 -4.94
C ASP A 918 -10.47 -4.60 -6.33
N HIS A 919 -11.36 -3.91 -7.04
CA HIS A 919 -11.76 -4.31 -8.39
C HIS A 919 -10.67 -4.08 -9.45
N VAL A 920 -9.83 -3.05 -9.30
CA VAL A 920 -8.62 -2.89 -10.13
C VAL A 920 -7.60 -4.00 -9.84
N VAL A 921 -7.42 -4.39 -8.58
CA VAL A 921 -6.53 -5.51 -8.21
C VAL A 921 -7.05 -6.85 -8.75
N ASP A 922 -8.34 -7.11 -8.64
CA ASP A 922 -8.97 -8.30 -9.24
C ASP A 922 -8.82 -8.32 -10.76
N TYR A 923 -8.93 -7.15 -11.42
CA TYR A 923 -8.67 -7.00 -12.85
C TYR A 923 -7.20 -7.33 -13.21
N VAL A 924 -6.24 -6.73 -12.49
CA VAL A 924 -4.79 -6.94 -12.67
C VAL A 924 -4.41 -8.40 -12.50
N ASN A 925 -4.99 -9.07 -11.50
CA ASN A 925 -4.80 -10.50 -11.28
C ASN A 925 -5.42 -11.33 -12.41
N ARG A 926 -6.69 -11.09 -12.74
CA ARG A 926 -7.47 -11.83 -13.76
C ARG A 926 -6.89 -11.72 -15.17
N LYS A 927 -6.39 -10.55 -15.57
CA LYS A 927 -5.84 -10.30 -16.93
C LYS A 927 -4.32 -10.47 -16.99
N GLY A 928 -3.68 -10.84 -15.88
CA GLY A 928 -2.23 -11.10 -15.81
C GLY A 928 -1.35 -9.87 -16.02
N ALA A 929 -1.86 -8.68 -15.68
CA ALA A 929 -1.15 -7.41 -15.84
C ALA A 929 0.10 -7.33 -14.96
N GLY A 930 1.03 -6.44 -15.28
CA GLY A 930 2.31 -6.28 -14.56
C GLY A 930 2.17 -5.78 -13.13
N GLY A 931 1.14 -5.00 -12.84
CA GLY A 931 0.89 -4.41 -11.53
C GLY A 931 0.00 -3.17 -11.61
N VAL A 932 0.10 -2.33 -10.57
CA VAL A 932 -0.63 -1.06 -10.44
C VAL A 932 0.35 0.10 -10.27
N MET A 933 -0.01 1.23 -10.86
CA MET A 933 0.66 2.52 -10.79
C MET A 933 -0.31 3.54 -10.16
N MET A 934 0.20 4.49 -9.38
CA MET A 934 -0.64 5.50 -8.72
C MET A 934 -0.10 6.92 -8.93
N TRP A 935 -0.96 7.82 -9.40
CA TRP A 935 -0.73 9.27 -9.40
C TRP A 935 -1.62 9.91 -8.33
N GLU A 936 -1.11 10.51 -7.25
CA GLU A 936 0.28 10.53 -6.77
C GLU A 936 0.31 10.18 -5.28
N LEU A 937 1.48 9.77 -4.77
CA LEU A 937 1.62 9.18 -3.44
C LEU A 937 1.09 10.07 -2.28
N SER A 938 1.16 11.39 -2.41
CA SER A 938 0.66 12.33 -1.38
C SER A 938 -0.86 12.46 -1.32
N GLY A 939 -1.58 11.81 -2.25
CA GLY A 939 -3.04 11.78 -2.30
C GLY A 939 -3.66 10.66 -1.48
N ASP A 940 -2.90 9.59 -1.18
CA ASP A 940 -3.32 8.48 -0.32
C ASP A 940 -3.48 8.96 1.14
N TYR A 941 -4.33 8.27 1.89
CA TYR A 941 -4.90 8.76 3.13
C TYR A 941 -4.70 7.84 4.32
N GLU A 942 -4.80 8.42 5.50
CA GLU A 942 -5.04 7.73 6.76
C GLU A 942 -6.13 8.49 7.52
N CYS A 943 -7.03 7.76 8.17
CA CYS A 943 -8.10 8.31 9.01
C CYS A 943 -7.98 7.70 10.41
N PRO A 944 -8.09 8.50 11.49
CA PRO A 944 -8.29 7.95 12.82
C PRO A 944 -9.65 7.23 12.91
N ALA A 945 -9.80 6.36 13.92
CA ALA A 945 -11.03 5.61 14.17
C ALA A 945 -12.27 6.54 14.30
N GLU A 946 -12.11 7.64 15.03
CA GLU A 946 -13.06 8.76 15.06
C GLU A 946 -12.40 10.01 14.49
N ALA A 947 -12.81 10.41 13.29
CA ALA A 947 -12.31 11.60 12.62
C ALA A 947 -13.14 12.83 13.01
N THR A 948 -12.45 13.92 13.32
CA THR A 948 -13.04 15.19 13.77
C THR A 948 -12.37 16.38 13.08
N THR A 949 -12.89 17.60 13.28
CA THR A 949 -12.25 18.83 12.77
C THR A 949 -10.80 18.99 13.23
N ASP A 950 -10.49 18.65 14.50
CA ASP A 950 -9.14 18.73 15.07
C ASP A 950 -8.26 17.49 14.76
N ASN A 951 -8.89 16.33 14.52
CA ASN A 951 -8.21 15.09 14.15
C ASN A 951 -8.82 14.51 12.85
N PRO A 952 -8.60 15.15 11.68
CA PRO A 952 -9.19 14.76 10.40
C PRO A 952 -8.43 13.60 9.74
N CYS A 953 -8.97 13.06 8.64
CA CYS A 953 -8.15 12.24 7.74
C CYS A 953 -7.03 13.10 7.11
N VAL A 954 -5.83 12.57 6.97
CA VAL A 954 -4.63 13.27 6.45
C VAL A 954 -3.84 12.36 5.49
N MET A 955 -2.73 12.85 4.94
CA MET A 955 -1.79 12.06 4.12
C MET A 955 -1.38 10.76 4.84
N GLY A 956 -1.49 9.63 4.16
CA GLY A 956 -1.17 8.31 4.72
C GLY A 956 -1.23 7.21 3.67
N HIS A 957 -1.35 5.94 4.10
CA HIS A 957 -1.02 4.78 3.24
C HIS A 957 -2.16 3.77 3.07
N THR A 958 -3.43 4.14 3.27
CA THR A 958 -4.56 3.18 3.28
C THR A 958 -4.70 2.43 1.96
N LEU A 959 -4.65 3.13 0.84
CA LEU A 959 -4.79 2.52 -0.49
C LEU A 959 -3.51 1.76 -0.86
N THR A 960 -2.33 2.27 -0.51
CA THR A 960 -1.04 1.65 -0.81
C THR A 960 -0.78 0.38 0.01
N ASN A 961 -1.17 0.35 1.29
CA ASN A 961 -1.14 -0.84 2.14
C ASN A 961 -2.09 -1.91 1.58
N ARG A 962 -3.37 -1.58 1.35
CA ARG A 962 -4.36 -2.52 0.80
C ARG A 962 -3.94 -3.07 -0.56
N LEU A 963 -3.38 -2.23 -1.42
CA LEU A 963 -2.84 -2.62 -2.72
C LEU A 963 -1.68 -3.62 -2.58
N HIS A 964 -0.75 -3.38 -1.65
CA HIS A 964 0.33 -4.30 -1.35
C HIS A 964 -0.18 -5.64 -0.81
N GLU A 965 -1.03 -5.61 0.21
CA GLU A 965 -1.64 -6.79 0.85
C GLU A 965 -2.38 -7.67 -0.17
N ARG A 966 -3.21 -7.07 -1.02
CA ARG A 966 -4.01 -7.80 -2.03
C ARG A 966 -3.19 -8.27 -3.25
N LEU A 967 -1.94 -7.81 -3.41
CA LEU A 967 -1.02 -8.30 -4.44
C LEU A 967 0.03 -9.28 -3.91
N GLN A 968 0.27 -9.32 -2.59
CA GLN A 968 1.19 -10.25 -1.94
C GLN A 968 0.73 -11.71 -2.14
N GLY A 969 1.67 -12.61 -2.45
CA GLY A 969 1.37 -14.03 -2.67
C GLY A 969 0.54 -14.36 -3.93
N THR A 970 0.14 -13.37 -4.74
CA THR A 970 -0.64 -13.61 -5.96
C THR A 970 0.15 -14.36 -7.04
N ALA A 971 -0.54 -15.15 -7.87
CA ALA A 971 0.06 -15.89 -8.98
C ALA A 971 0.76 -14.95 -9.98
N ALA A 972 1.92 -15.33 -10.51
CA ALA A 972 2.82 -14.44 -11.26
C ALA A 972 2.22 -13.87 -12.58
N TYR A 973 2.73 -12.72 -13.03
CA TYR A 973 2.16 -11.98 -14.15
C TYR A 973 2.33 -12.68 -15.52
N GLY A 974 1.61 -12.23 -16.55
CA GLY A 974 1.69 -12.77 -17.90
C GLY A 974 3.02 -12.45 -18.60
N ASP A 975 3.88 -13.46 -18.78
CA ASP A 975 5.21 -13.41 -19.38
C ASP A 975 5.25 -13.72 -20.89
N ASN A 976 4.07 -13.91 -21.49
CA ASN A 976 3.91 -14.41 -22.84
C ASN A 976 3.06 -13.43 -23.68
N ARG A 977 3.65 -12.87 -24.74
CA ARG A 977 3.00 -11.91 -25.65
C ARG A 977 1.75 -12.47 -26.32
N SER A 978 1.75 -13.77 -26.63
CA SER A 978 0.66 -14.48 -27.33
C SER A 978 -0.42 -15.05 -26.40
N ALA A 979 -0.39 -14.76 -25.09
CA ALA A 979 -1.44 -15.16 -24.15
C ALA A 979 -2.81 -14.54 -24.55
N GLY A 980 -3.83 -15.38 -24.76
CA GLY A 980 -5.14 -14.95 -25.27
C GLY A 980 -5.30 -14.92 -26.79
N SER A 981 -4.28 -15.36 -27.55
CA SER A 981 -4.42 -15.68 -28.98
C SER A 981 -5.21 -16.98 -29.19
N SER A 982 -5.88 -17.11 -30.34
CA SER A 982 -6.51 -18.38 -30.76
C SER A 982 -5.50 -19.40 -31.33
N VAL A 983 -4.24 -19.02 -31.53
CA VAL A 983 -3.21 -19.84 -32.18
C VAL A 983 -2.05 -20.15 -31.25
N GLN A 984 -1.66 -21.43 -31.16
CA GLN A 984 -0.48 -21.87 -30.43
C GLN A 984 0.80 -21.42 -31.14
N ARG A 985 1.77 -20.88 -30.38
CA ARG A 985 3.03 -20.31 -30.89
C ARG A 985 3.85 -21.38 -31.65
N PRO A 986 4.10 -21.23 -32.96
CA PRO A 986 4.96 -22.15 -33.70
C PRO A 986 6.42 -22.09 -33.24
N ALA A 987 7.02 -23.26 -33.00
CA ALA A 987 8.41 -23.41 -32.55
C ALA A 987 9.45 -23.01 -33.62
N LEU A 988 9.07 -23.02 -34.90
CA LEU A 988 9.90 -22.54 -36.01
C LEU A 988 9.47 -21.12 -36.41
N ALA A 989 10.43 -20.25 -36.71
CA ALA A 989 10.21 -18.86 -37.08
C ALA A 989 10.87 -18.52 -38.43
N LEU A 990 10.20 -17.70 -39.23
CA LEU A 990 10.74 -17.14 -40.47
C LEU A 990 11.07 -15.65 -40.30
N ASP A 991 12.08 -15.19 -41.03
CA ASP A 991 12.40 -13.76 -41.13
C ASP A 991 11.48 -13.07 -42.15
N VAL A 992 10.22 -12.94 -41.76
CA VAL A 992 9.19 -12.19 -42.49
C VAL A 992 8.54 -11.24 -41.50
N SER A 993 8.57 -9.93 -41.78
CA SER A 993 7.84 -8.93 -40.97
C SER A 993 6.42 -8.78 -41.47
N VAL A 994 5.49 -8.50 -40.56
CA VAL A 994 4.14 -8.03 -40.88
C VAL A 994 3.91 -6.76 -40.06
N ASP A 995 3.88 -5.62 -40.76
CA ASP A 995 3.84 -4.28 -40.18
C ASP A 995 2.62 -3.53 -40.68
N LEU A 996 1.93 -2.79 -39.81
CA LEU A 996 1.10 -1.68 -40.26
C LEU A 996 2.00 -0.46 -40.54
N ILE A 997 1.79 0.19 -41.68
CA ILE A 997 2.52 1.37 -42.20
C ILE A 997 1.55 2.31 -42.94
N ARG A 998 2.03 3.50 -43.34
CA ARG A 998 1.22 4.54 -44.03
C ARG A 998 -0.09 4.84 -43.29
N TYR A 999 0.01 5.14 -42.01
CA TYR A 999 -1.11 5.72 -41.27
C TYR A 999 -1.47 7.10 -41.87
N PRO A 1000 -2.74 7.52 -41.76
CA PRO A 1000 -3.12 8.90 -42.02
C PRO A 1000 -2.36 9.85 -41.08
N THR A 1001 -1.98 11.04 -41.57
CA THR A 1001 -1.17 12.02 -40.80
C THR A 1001 -1.88 13.36 -40.61
N ASP A 1002 -3.09 13.50 -41.15
CA ASP A 1002 -4.03 14.59 -40.90
C ASP A 1002 -5.20 14.07 -40.06
N THR A 1003 -5.76 14.94 -39.20
CA THR A 1003 -6.84 14.58 -38.27
C THR A 1003 -8.08 14.04 -38.98
N ALA A 1004 -8.48 14.63 -40.12
CA ALA A 1004 -9.70 14.25 -40.82
C ALA A 1004 -9.68 12.81 -41.34
N SER A 1005 -8.53 12.33 -41.83
CA SER A 1005 -8.39 11.00 -42.45
C SER A 1005 -8.24 9.84 -41.45
N LEU A 1006 -8.32 10.08 -40.13
CA LEU A 1006 -8.22 9.05 -39.08
C LEU A 1006 -9.54 8.32 -38.75
N TRP A 1007 -10.64 8.70 -39.41
CA TRP A 1007 -11.98 8.13 -39.23
C TRP A 1007 -12.56 7.65 -40.58
N PRO A 1008 -12.50 6.33 -40.91
CA PRO A 1008 -11.84 5.23 -40.20
C PRO A 1008 -10.31 5.25 -40.38
N LEU A 1009 -9.61 4.36 -39.66
CA LEU A 1009 -8.18 4.15 -39.84
C LEU A 1009 -7.94 3.28 -41.10
N THR A 1010 -7.12 3.78 -42.03
CA THR A 1010 -6.89 3.21 -43.37
C THR A 1010 -5.43 2.83 -43.69
N PRO A 1011 -4.62 2.29 -42.75
CA PRO A 1011 -3.22 1.96 -43.00
C PRO A 1011 -3.02 0.82 -44.03
N THR A 1012 -1.77 0.60 -44.41
CA THR A 1012 -1.34 -0.56 -45.23
C THR A 1012 -0.70 -1.62 -44.34
N VAL A 1013 -1.10 -2.89 -44.48
CA VAL A 1013 -0.30 -4.03 -44.01
C VAL A 1013 0.82 -4.27 -45.02
N ARG A 1014 2.07 -4.16 -44.58
CA ARG A 1014 3.26 -4.58 -45.32
C ARG A 1014 3.73 -5.93 -44.80
N ILE A 1015 3.89 -6.88 -45.72
CA ILE A 1015 4.56 -8.15 -45.48
C ILE A 1015 5.94 -8.07 -46.13
N SER A 1016 7.02 -8.12 -45.36
CA SER A 1016 8.41 -7.98 -45.85
C SER A 1016 9.15 -9.31 -45.77
N ASN A 1017 9.68 -9.84 -46.88
CA ASN A 1017 10.37 -11.13 -46.90
C ASN A 1017 11.91 -10.99 -46.80
N ASN A 1018 12.46 -11.28 -45.62
CA ASN A 1018 13.90 -11.25 -45.35
C ASN A 1018 14.53 -12.66 -45.26
N THR A 1019 13.82 -13.71 -45.68
CA THR A 1019 14.27 -15.11 -45.50
C THR A 1019 15.45 -15.51 -46.40
N GLY A 1020 15.78 -14.70 -47.40
CA GLY A 1020 16.80 -15.00 -48.42
C GLY A 1020 16.30 -15.82 -49.61
N VAL A 1021 15.06 -16.32 -49.58
CA VAL A 1021 14.42 -17.07 -50.68
C VAL A 1021 13.04 -16.49 -51.00
N THR A 1022 12.54 -16.73 -52.21
CA THR A 1022 11.15 -16.39 -52.58
C THR A 1022 10.17 -17.22 -51.73
N ILE A 1023 9.05 -16.63 -51.29
CA ILE A 1023 7.97 -17.32 -50.56
C ILE A 1023 6.63 -17.21 -51.31
N GLY A 1024 5.71 -18.15 -51.07
CA GLY A 1024 4.38 -18.19 -51.68
C GLY A 1024 4.31 -19.04 -52.96
N GLY A 1025 3.46 -18.63 -53.91
CA GLY A 1025 3.32 -19.25 -55.24
C GLY A 1025 2.42 -20.50 -55.30
N GLY A 1026 2.49 -21.37 -54.28
CA GLY A 1026 1.59 -22.54 -54.15
C GLY A 1026 0.16 -22.20 -53.71
N ARG A 1027 -0.68 -23.24 -53.56
CA ARG A 1027 -2.01 -23.13 -52.90
C ARG A 1027 -1.88 -22.93 -51.38
N ASP A 1028 -2.96 -22.45 -50.77
CA ASP A 1028 -3.20 -22.43 -49.31
C ASP A 1028 -2.10 -21.79 -48.45
N ASN A 1029 -1.34 -20.88 -49.06
CA ASN A 1029 -0.37 -20.03 -48.38
C ASN A 1029 -1.13 -18.91 -47.65
N VAL A 1030 -1.14 -18.95 -46.32
CA VAL A 1030 -1.92 -18.02 -45.48
C VAL A 1030 -1.01 -17.25 -44.55
N ILE A 1031 -1.20 -15.93 -44.52
CA ILE A 1031 -0.54 -15.02 -43.58
C ILE A 1031 -1.60 -14.54 -42.61
N SER A 1032 -1.41 -14.83 -41.32
CA SER A 1032 -2.36 -14.48 -40.26
C SER A 1032 -1.66 -13.71 -39.14
N PHE A 1033 -2.38 -12.80 -38.52
CA PHE A 1033 -1.93 -12.01 -37.38
C PHE A 1033 -3.11 -11.68 -36.47
N ASP A 1034 -2.79 -11.26 -35.25
CA ASP A 1034 -3.75 -10.77 -34.27
C ASP A 1034 -3.78 -9.24 -34.26
N LEU A 1035 -4.99 -8.68 -34.22
CA LEU A 1035 -5.25 -7.31 -33.78
C LEU A 1035 -5.97 -7.37 -32.43
N PRO A 1036 -5.69 -6.46 -31.47
CA PRO A 1036 -6.40 -6.42 -30.19
C PRO A 1036 -7.90 -6.16 -30.38
N THR A 1037 -8.71 -6.66 -29.45
CA THR A 1037 -10.17 -6.43 -29.39
C THR A 1037 -10.58 -5.00 -29.02
N SER A 1038 -9.63 -4.07 -28.95
CA SER A 1038 -9.90 -2.63 -28.86
C SER A 1038 -10.54 -2.06 -30.14
N THR A 1039 -10.44 -2.76 -31.27
CA THR A 1039 -11.23 -2.49 -32.49
C THR A 1039 -12.33 -3.54 -32.67
N PRO A 1040 -13.51 -3.21 -33.20
CA PRO A 1040 -14.49 -4.21 -33.61
C PRO A 1040 -13.92 -5.14 -34.70
N PRO A 1041 -14.48 -6.36 -34.88
CA PRO A 1041 -14.06 -7.31 -35.92
C PRO A 1041 -14.37 -6.87 -37.35
N LEU A 1042 -14.89 -5.64 -37.55
CA LEU A 1042 -15.24 -5.08 -38.84
C LEU A 1042 -13.99 -4.60 -39.59
N ILE A 1043 -13.27 -5.55 -40.16
CA ILE A 1043 -12.11 -5.29 -41.03
C ILE A 1043 -12.58 -5.29 -42.50
N LYS A 1044 -12.19 -4.26 -43.25
CA LYS A 1044 -12.40 -4.15 -44.71
C LYS A 1044 -11.04 -4.05 -45.43
N ASP A 1045 -11.02 -4.39 -46.72
CA ASP A 1045 -9.88 -4.12 -47.60
C ASP A 1045 -10.00 -2.76 -48.33
N GLY A 1046 -9.06 -2.47 -49.23
CA GLY A 1046 -9.06 -1.23 -50.02
C GLY A 1046 -10.26 -1.03 -50.97
N ASN A 1047 -11.05 -2.08 -51.23
CA ASN A 1047 -12.31 -1.99 -51.97
C ASN A 1047 -13.51 -1.79 -51.03
N TRP A 1048 -13.26 -1.50 -49.75
CA TRP A 1048 -14.26 -1.38 -48.67
C TRP A 1048 -15.07 -2.66 -48.39
N GLN A 1049 -14.60 -3.81 -48.89
CA GLN A 1049 -15.26 -5.10 -48.71
C GLN A 1049 -14.74 -5.83 -47.47
N THR A 1050 -15.67 -6.34 -46.65
CA THR A 1050 -15.35 -7.30 -45.59
C THR A 1050 -15.08 -8.69 -46.17
N GLY A 1051 -14.48 -9.58 -45.38
CA GLY A 1051 -14.25 -10.97 -45.76
C GLY A 1051 -15.51 -11.75 -46.19
N ALA A 1052 -16.68 -11.40 -45.65
CA ALA A 1052 -17.97 -11.98 -46.02
C ALA A 1052 -18.53 -11.43 -47.36
N GLN A 1053 -18.13 -10.22 -47.75
CA GLN A 1053 -18.49 -9.57 -49.02
C GLN A 1053 -17.49 -9.87 -50.16
N GLY A 1054 -16.65 -10.89 -49.98
CA GLY A 1054 -15.61 -11.28 -50.94
C GLY A 1054 -14.23 -10.66 -50.69
N GLY A 1055 -14.13 -9.63 -49.85
CA GLY A 1055 -12.89 -8.88 -49.58
C GLY A 1055 -11.72 -9.73 -49.05
N ARG A 1056 -10.49 -9.24 -49.25
CA ARG A 1056 -9.25 -10.03 -49.03
C ARG A 1056 -9.04 -10.48 -47.59
N TRP A 1057 -9.39 -9.65 -46.61
CA TRP A 1057 -9.20 -9.95 -45.18
C TRP A 1057 -10.32 -10.84 -44.64
N LYS A 1058 -9.96 -12.01 -44.09
CA LYS A 1058 -10.87 -12.86 -43.31
C LYS A 1058 -10.59 -12.66 -41.82
N VAL A 1059 -11.64 -12.69 -40.99
CA VAL A 1059 -11.55 -12.40 -39.54
C VAL A 1059 -12.25 -13.49 -38.74
N GLN A 1060 -11.56 -14.08 -37.77
CA GLN A 1060 -12.17 -14.81 -36.65
C GLN A 1060 -12.19 -13.86 -35.45
N ALA A 1061 -13.38 -13.60 -34.91
CA ALA A 1061 -13.57 -12.61 -33.86
C ALA A 1061 -13.35 -13.18 -32.44
N GLY A 1062 -12.59 -12.47 -31.60
CA GLY A 1062 -12.50 -12.74 -30.15
C GLY A 1062 -13.54 -11.98 -29.31
N HIS A 1063 -14.20 -10.98 -29.91
CA HIS A 1063 -15.28 -10.18 -29.32
C HIS A 1063 -16.23 -9.68 -30.42
N THR A 1064 -17.47 -9.36 -30.09
CA THR A 1064 -18.51 -8.85 -31.01
C THR A 1064 -19.54 -8.06 -30.21
N GLY A 1065 -19.95 -6.89 -30.71
CA GLY A 1065 -20.94 -6.05 -30.02
C GLY A 1065 -20.33 -5.17 -28.91
N PRO A 1066 -21.13 -4.80 -27.89
CA PRO A 1066 -20.71 -3.90 -26.82
C PRO A 1066 -19.81 -4.59 -25.78
N ASN A 1067 -18.91 -3.82 -25.16
CA ASN A 1067 -18.00 -4.24 -24.09
C ASN A 1067 -18.49 -3.90 -22.67
N VAL A 1068 -19.80 -3.77 -22.49
CA VAL A 1068 -20.44 -3.30 -21.25
C VAL A 1068 -20.22 -4.25 -20.06
N GLY A 1069 -19.83 -3.69 -18.91
CA GLY A 1069 -19.84 -4.33 -17.59
C GLY A 1069 -18.75 -5.35 -17.30
N THR A 1070 -18.58 -6.39 -18.15
CA THR A 1070 -17.50 -7.40 -17.99
C THR A 1070 -16.28 -7.12 -18.88
N GLY A 1071 -16.39 -6.15 -19.80
CA GLY A 1071 -15.35 -5.78 -20.74
C GLY A 1071 -15.23 -6.72 -21.94
N LEU A 1072 -14.08 -6.63 -22.60
CA LEU A 1072 -13.73 -7.38 -23.80
C LEU A 1072 -13.48 -8.86 -23.46
N SER A 1073 -14.28 -9.72 -24.09
CA SER A 1073 -14.40 -11.17 -23.84
C SER A 1073 -13.19 -12.00 -24.28
N GLY A 1074 -12.48 -11.55 -25.32
CA GLY A 1074 -11.25 -12.15 -25.83
C GLY A 1074 -10.19 -11.06 -26.01
N THR A 1075 -8.92 -11.45 -26.16
CA THR A 1075 -7.80 -10.50 -26.29
C THR A 1075 -7.56 -10.03 -27.73
N PHE A 1076 -7.84 -10.89 -28.71
CA PHE A 1076 -7.50 -10.63 -30.10
C PHE A 1076 -8.57 -11.06 -31.10
N HIS A 1077 -8.64 -10.36 -32.24
CA HIS A 1077 -9.23 -10.84 -33.48
C HIS A 1077 -8.14 -11.45 -34.36
N ARG A 1078 -8.35 -12.68 -34.84
CA ARG A 1078 -7.43 -13.31 -35.79
C ARG A 1078 -7.77 -12.85 -37.21
N VAL A 1079 -6.93 -12.00 -37.77
CA VAL A 1079 -7.02 -11.51 -39.15
C VAL A 1079 -6.16 -12.39 -40.04
N SER A 1080 -6.63 -12.72 -41.25
CA SER A 1080 -5.93 -13.60 -42.19
C SER A 1080 -6.08 -13.16 -43.64
N LEU A 1081 -5.00 -13.34 -44.40
CA LEU A 1081 -4.92 -13.17 -45.85
C LEU A 1081 -4.39 -14.46 -46.48
N THR A 1082 -5.16 -15.07 -47.37
CA THR A 1082 -4.62 -16.08 -48.29
C THR A 1082 -3.95 -15.35 -49.45
N LEU A 1083 -2.73 -15.75 -49.80
CA LEU A 1083 -2.07 -15.27 -51.02
C LEU A 1083 -2.82 -15.81 -52.26
N ASP A 1084 -2.98 -14.99 -53.30
CA ASP A 1084 -3.57 -15.45 -54.56
C ASP A 1084 -2.74 -16.62 -55.15
N HIS A 1085 -3.33 -17.52 -55.94
CA HIS A 1085 -2.56 -18.58 -56.60
C HIS A 1085 -1.45 -17.98 -57.48
N CYS A 1086 -0.23 -18.53 -57.41
CA CYS A 1086 0.98 -17.97 -57.99
C CYS A 1086 1.45 -16.59 -57.47
N GLN A 1087 0.81 -16.00 -56.46
CA GLN A 1087 1.33 -14.80 -55.79
C GLN A 1087 2.54 -15.16 -54.94
N ILE A 1088 3.68 -14.58 -55.30
CA ILE A 1088 4.96 -14.73 -54.60
C ILE A 1088 5.39 -13.41 -53.96
N ILE A 1089 6.20 -13.52 -52.91
CA ILE A 1089 6.96 -12.40 -52.34
C ILE A 1089 8.44 -12.77 -52.50
N PRO A 1090 9.15 -12.20 -53.49
CA PRO A 1090 10.56 -12.49 -53.71
C PRO A 1090 11.45 -12.13 -52.51
N ALA A 1091 12.66 -12.68 -52.47
CA ALA A 1091 13.64 -12.35 -51.42
C ALA A 1091 13.96 -10.84 -51.41
N GLY A 1092 13.92 -10.22 -50.23
CA GLY A 1092 14.15 -8.79 -50.04
C GLY A 1092 13.01 -7.88 -50.53
N GLN A 1093 11.88 -8.43 -50.98
CA GLN A 1093 10.72 -7.68 -51.47
C GLN A 1093 9.58 -7.65 -50.44
N SER A 1094 8.60 -6.77 -50.69
CA SER A 1094 7.43 -6.58 -49.84
C SER A 1094 6.11 -6.68 -50.61
N LEU A 1095 5.07 -7.20 -49.95
CA LEU A 1095 3.68 -7.13 -50.41
C LEU A 1095 2.91 -6.13 -49.52
N ASP A 1096 2.37 -5.09 -50.15
CA ASP A 1096 1.53 -4.08 -49.52
C ASP A 1096 0.04 -4.39 -49.74
N VAL A 1097 -0.77 -4.41 -48.68
CA VAL A 1097 -2.22 -4.67 -48.73
C VAL A 1097 -2.98 -3.67 -47.83
N PRO A 1098 -3.84 -2.80 -48.36
CA PRO A 1098 -4.64 -1.87 -47.56
C PRO A 1098 -5.58 -2.61 -46.58
N ILE A 1099 -5.75 -2.05 -45.38
CA ILE A 1099 -6.67 -2.53 -44.35
C ILE A 1099 -7.42 -1.35 -43.74
N ILE A 1100 -8.71 -1.54 -43.45
CA ILE A 1100 -9.57 -0.50 -42.87
C ILE A 1100 -10.22 -1.03 -41.58
N TYR A 1101 -10.11 -0.26 -40.50
CA TYR A 1101 -10.68 -0.56 -39.18
C TYR A 1101 -11.06 0.72 -38.42
N TYR A 1102 -11.87 0.61 -37.36
CA TYR A 1102 -12.69 1.73 -36.88
C TYR A 1102 -12.25 2.38 -35.56
N ILE A 1103 -11.68 1.62 -34.63
CA ILE A 1103 -11.18 2.09 -33.32
C ILE A 1103 -9.68 1.75 -33.22
N PRO A 1104 -8.83 2.52 -32.49
CA PRO A 1104 -7.39 2.28 -32.49
C PRO A 1104 -6.99 0.89 -31.98
N ALA A 1105 -5.94 0.33 -32.60
CA ALA A 1105 -5.40 -0.98 -32.31
C ALA A 1105 -3.88 -0.97 -32.53
N THR A 1106 -3.11 -1.39 -31.53
CA THR A 1106 -1.66 -1.62 -31.68
C THR A 1106 -1.38 -2.99 -32.34
N GLY A 1107 -0.12 -3.25 -32.70
CA GLY A 1107 0.28 -4.48 -33.39
C GLY A 1107 0.48 -4.28 -34.91
N PRO A 1108 0.41 -5.33 -35.74
CA PRO A 1108 -0.07 -6.67 -35.41
C PRO A 1108 0.86 -7.50 -34.54
N VAL A 1109 0.35 -8.62 -34.02
CA VAL A 1109 1.11 -9.60 -33.21
C VAL A 1109 0.74 -11.04 -33.52
N ASN A 1110 1.48 -11.98 -32.92
CA ASN A 1110 1.23 -13.43 -32.99
C ASN A 1110 1.20 -13.93 -34.45
N THR A 1111 2.04 -13.34 -35.30
CA THR A 1111 2.08 -13.54 -36.74
C THR A 1111 2.41 -14.99 -37.05
N THR A 1112 1.56 -15.64 -37.85
CA THR A 1112 1.84 -16.98 -38.39
C THR A 1112 1.78 -17.02 -39.90
N LEU A 1113 2.76 -17.71 -40.47
CA LEU A 1113 2.95 -17.90 -41.90
C LEU A 1113 2.72 -19.40 -42.17
N LYS A 1114 1.58 -19.75 -42.77
CA LYS A 1114 1.36 -21.12 -43.27
C LYS A 1114 1.89 -21.18 -44.69
N LEU A 1115 3.01 -21.87 -44.90
CA LEU A 1115 3.67 -22.04 -46.20
C LEU A 1115 3.93 -23.52 -46.46
N GLY A 1116 3.51 -24.03 -47.63
CA GLY A 1116 3.72 -25.43 -48.01
C GLY A 1116 3.10 -26.47 -47.06
N GLY A 1117 2.11 -26.07 -46.25
CA GLY A 1117 1.49 -26.89 -45.20
C GLY A 1117 2.09 -26.72 -43.81
N THR A 1118 3.31 -26.20 -43.67
CA THR A 1118 3.96 -25.91 -42.38
C THR A 1118 3.60 -24.51 -41.89
N THR A 1119 3.34 -24.36 -40.58
CA THR A 1119 3.07 -23.06 -39.95
C THR A 1119 4.30 -22.58 -39.17
N PHE A 1120 4.74 -21.36 -39.43
CA PHE A 1120 5.88 -20.70 -38.79
C PHE A 1120 5.45 -19.42 -38.06
N SER A 1121 6.21 -18.99 -37.05
CA SER A 1121 6.09 -17.66 -36.42
C SER A 1121 6.96 -16.61 -37.13
N SER A 1122 6.86 -15.34 -36.72
CA SER A 1122 7.73 -14.25 -37.20
C SER A 1122 8.93 -14.03 -36.27
N VAL A 1123 10.15 -13.94 -36.85
CA VAL A 1123 11.39 -13.56 -36.12
C VAL A 1123 11.36 -12.10 -35.62
N PRO A 1124 10.96 -11.10 -36.44
CA PRO A 1124 10.77 -9.70 -35.98
C PRO A 1124 9.94 -9.50 -34.70
N GLU A 1125 9.04 -10.43 -34.35
CA GLU A 1125 8.24 -10.35 -33.12
C GLU A 1125 9.00 -10.65 -31.83
N GLN A 1126 10.26 -11.12 -31.91
CA GLN A 1126 11.13 -11.45 -30.76
C GLN A 1126 10.54 -12.48 -29.79
N ASN A 1127 9.72 -13.39 -30.32
CA ASN A 1127 9.10 -14.51 -29.64
C ASN A 1127 10.16 -15.40 -28.97
N ARG A 1128 10.18 -15.45 -27.62
CA ARG A 1128 11.09 -16.33 -26.87
C ARG A 1128 10.86 -17.79 -27.26
N GLY A 1129 11.95 -18.53 -27.41
CA GLY A 1129 11.97 -19.99 -27.69
C GLY A 1129 11.77 -20.40 -29.15
N ALA A 1130 11.50 -19.48 -30.07
CA ALA A 1130 11.29 -19.82 -31.48
C ALA A 1130 12.61 -19.87 -32.27
N ALA A 1131 12.85 -20.96 -33.01
CA ALA A 1131 14.05 -21.18 -33.79
C ALA A 1131 13.93 -20.58 -35.20
N LYS A 1132 14.82 -19.65 -35.57
CA LYS A 1132 14.89 -19.08 -36.93
C LYS A 1132 15.31 -20.16 -37.93
N VAL A 1133 14.53 -20.32 -39.00
CA VAL A 1133 14.81 -21.22 -40.13
C VAL A 1133 14.65 -20.51 -41.48
N ILE A 1134 15.18 -21.11 -42.54
CA ILE A 1134 14.96 -20.72 -43.94
C ILE A 1134 13.91 -21.70 -44.51
N PRO A 1135 12.87 -21.24 -45.21
CA PRO A 1135 11.84 -22.11 -45.78
C PRO A 1135 12.33 -22.73 -47.11
N ALA A 1136 11.59 -23.71 -47.62
CA ALA A 1136 11.76 -24.12 -49.02
C ALA A 1136 11.37 -22.95 -49.95
N THR A 1137 12.15 -22.74 -51.02
CA THR A 1137 11.89 -21.68 -52.01
C THR A 1137 10.54 -21.89 -52.68
N GLY A 1138 9.64 -20.92 -52.50
CA GLY A 1138 8.34 -20.86 -53.18
C GLY A 1138 8.47 -20.41 -54.64
N GLY A 1139 7.44 -20.66 -55.44
CA GLY A 1139 7.43 -20.32 -56.86
C GLY A 1139 6.09 -20.60 -57.53
N CYS A 1140 5.86 -19.97 -58.68
CA CYS A 1140 4.64 -20.14 -59.46
C CYS A 1140 4.76 -21.30 -60.46
N SER A 1141 3.81 -22.24 -60.45
CA SER A 1141 3.74 -23.39 -61.36
C SER A 1141 2.83 -23.19 -62.59
N ALA A 1142 2.32 -21.98 -62.83
CA ALA A 1142 1.43 -21.70 -63.96
C ALA A 1142 2.12 -21.90 -65.32
N PRO A 1143 1.39 -22.41 -66.35
CA PRO A 1143 1.90 -22.56 -67.71
C PRO A 1143 2.12 -21.21 -68.39
N ALA A 1144 2.76 -21.21 -69.58
CA ALA A 1144 2.78 -20.03 -70.44
C ALA A 1144 1.35 -19.68 -70.94
N TRP A 1145 1.14 -18.41 -71.31
CA TRP A 1145 -0.08 -18.00 -72.02
C TRP A 1145 -0.13 -18.59 -73.43
N ASP A 1146 -1.31 -19.03 -73.85
CA ASP A 1146 -1.62 -19.65 -75.13
C ASP A 1146 -2.82 -18.93 -75.77
N ALA A 1147 -2.61 -18.32 -76.94
CA ALA A 1147 -3.65 -17.59 -77.66
C ALA A 1147 -4.83 -18.49 -78.10
N GLY A 1148 -4.59 -19.78 -78.33
CA GLY A 1148 -5.61 -20.74 -78.75
C GLY A 1148 -6.49 -21.24 -77.59
N LYS A 1149 -6.02 -21.15 -76.35
CA LYS A 1149 -6.73 -21.68 -75.17
C LYS A 1149 -7.86 -20.73 -74.72
N VAL A 1150 -9.01 -21.32 -74.39
CA VAL A 1150 -10.10 -20.64 -73.68
C VAL A 1150 -9.83 -20.63 -72.18
N TYR A 1151 -9.89 -19.45 -71.58
CA TYR A 1151 -9.77 -19.22 -70.14
C TYR A 1151 -11.11 -18.69 -69.62
N ASN A 1152 -11.77 -19.42 -68.70
CA ASN A 1152 -13.08 -19.05 -68.17
C ASN A 1152 -13.18 -19.27 -66.65
N PRO A 1153 -13.06 -18.21 -65.83
CA PRO A 1153 -13.16 -18.30 -64.37
C PRO A 1153 -14.50 -18.83 -63.84
N ALA A 1154 -15.56 -18.82 -64.64
CA ALA A 1154 -16.86 -19.39 -64.24
C ALA A 1154 -16.92 -20.92 -64.32
N THR A 1155 -15.98 -21.58 -65.03
CA THR A 1155 -16.02 -23.04 -65.26
C THR A 1155 -14.67 -23.75 -65.13
N GLN A 1156 -13.57 -23.04 -64.85
CA GLN A 1156 -12.22 -23.59 -64.74
C GLN A 1156 -11.59 -23.23 -63.39
N SER A 1157 -10.70 -24.09 -62.87
CA SER A 1157 -9.96 -23.81 -61.63
C SER A 1157 -8.94 -22.70 -61.82
N VAL A 1158 -8.49 -22.08 -60.72
CA VAL A 1158 -7.55 -20.95 -60.76
C VAL A 1158 -6.25 -21.28 -61.51
N GLU A 1159 -5.71 -22.49 -61.38
CA GLU A 1159 -4.50 -22.94 -62.10
C GLU A 1159 -4.70 -22.97 -63.62
N ASN A 1160 -5.93 -23.22 -64.07
CA ASN A 1160 -6.24 -23.32 -65.49
C ASN A 1160 -6.46 -21.95 -66.14
N ILE A 1161 -6.83 -20.93 -65.36
CA ILE A 1161 -7.00 -19.52 -65.78
C ILE A 1161 -5.81 -18.62 -65.44
N THR A 1162 -4.77 -19.15 -64.79
CA THR A 1162 -3.55 -18.42 -64.47
C THR A 1162 -2.41 -18.81 -65.43
N VAL A 1163 -1.66 -17.83 -65.91
CA VAL A 1163 -0.63 -17.98 -66.95
C VAL A 1163 0.60 -17.11 -66.69
N LYS A 1164 1.74 -17.50 -67.26
CA LYS A 1164 2.96 -16.69 -67.34
C LYS A 1164 3.04 -16.01 -68.71
N TYR A 1165 3.22 -14.69 -68.72
CA TYR A 1165 3.44 -13.91 -69.94
C TYR A 1165 4.30 -12.66 -69.65
N ALA A 1166 5.26 -12.36 -70.52
CA ALA A 1166 6.17 -11.21 -70.40
C ALA A 1166 6.81 -11.03 -69.00
N GLY A 1167 7.32 -12.13 -68.41
CA GLY A 1167 7.95 -12.14 -67.08
C GLY A 1167 6.99 -11.97 -65.89
N LYS A 1168 5.67 -11.92 -66.14
CA LYS A 1168 4.62 -11.69 -65.14
C LYS A 1168 3.64 -12.87 -65.08
N VAL A 1169 2.94 -13.02 -63.96
CA VAL A 1169 1.80 -13.93 -63.80
C VAL A 1169 0.50 -13.15 -63.96
N TRP A 1170 -0.42 -13.71 -64.73
CA TRP A 1170 -1.74 -13.14 -65.02
C TRP A 1170 -2.83 -14.16 -64.74
N GLN A 1171 -4.01 -13.70 -64.31
CA GLN A 1171 -5.21 -14.50 -64.06
C GLN A 1171 -6.38 -13.91 -64.86
N ALA A 1172 -7.15 -14.71 -65.59
CA ALA A 1172 -8.33 -14.21 -66.29
C ALA A 1172 -9.39 -13.68 -65.29
N LYS A 1173 -9.98 -12.51 -65.58
CA LYS A 1173 -11.07 -11.87 -64.80
C LYS A 1173 -12.46 -12.39 -65.22
N TRP A 1174 -12.60 -12.83 -66.47
CA TRP A 1174 -13.81 -13.41 -67.08
C TRP A 1174 -13.40 -14.27 -68.30
N TRP A 1175 -14.37 -14.73 -69.09
CA TRP A 1175 -14.13 -15.51 -70.31
C TRP A 1175 -13.21 -14.76 -71.30
N THR A 1176 -12.12 -15.39 -71.74
CA THR A 1176 -11.19 -14.83 -72.73
C THR A 1176 -10.50 -15.93 -73.56
N GLN A 1177 -10.22 -15.61 -74.81
CA GLN A 1177 -9.43 -16.40 -75.76
C GLN A 1177 -8.72 -15.40 -76.70
N GLY A 1178 -7.47 -15.65 -77.08
CA GLY A 1178 -6.69 -14.78 -77.98
C GLY A 1178 -6.29 -13.41 -77.45
N ASN A 1179 -6.91 -12.88 -76.39
CA ASN A 1179 -6.49 -11.61 -75.77
C ASN A 1179 -5.15 -11.77 -75.06
N VAL A 1180 -4.16 -10.97 -75.45
CA VAL A 1180 -2.80 -10.97 -74.87
C VAL A 1180 -2.83 -10.33 -73.47
N PRO A 1181 -2.19 -10.92 -72.44
CA PRO A 1181 -2.18 -10.34 -71.09
C PRO A 1181 -1.38 -9.03 -71.01
N GLY A 1182 -2.03 -7.96 -70.54
CA GLY A 1182 -1.40 -6.66 -70.30
C GLY A 1182 -1.35 -5.75 -71.53
N THR A 1183 -2.21 -5.96 -72.53
CA THR A 1183 -2.35 -5.09 -73.72
C THR A 1183 -3.71 -4.38 -73.80
N GLY A 1184 -4.55 -4.47 -72.75
CA GLY A 1184 -5.81 -3.74 -72.68
C GLY A 1184 -5.62 -2.22 -72.57
N ALA A 1185 -6.56 -1.45 -73.13
CA ALA A 1185 -6.48 0.02 -73.16
C ALA A 1185 -6.61 0.68 -71.77
N ASN A 1186 -7.17 -0.03 -70.78
CA ASN A 1186 -7.14 0.34 -69.36
C ASN A 1186 -7.28 -0.93 -68.49
N SER A 1187 -7.03 -0.80 -67.17
CA SER A 1187 -7.12 -1.87 -66.17
C SER A 1187 -8.49 -2.55 -66.10
N ASP A 1188 -9.52 -1.81 -66.45
CA ASP A 1188 -10.89 -2.15 -66.14
C ASP A 1188 -11.48 -3.02 -67.24
N LEU A 1189 -11.12 -2.76 -68.51
CA LEU A 1189 -11.48 -3.55 -69.69
C LEU A 1189 -10.46 -4.66 -70.03
N GLU A 1190 -9.23 -4.59 -69.52
CA GLU A 1190 -8.23 -5.66 -69.62
C GLU A 1190 -8.78 -7.00 -69.07
N PRO A 1191 -8.86 -8.09 -69.86
CA PRO A 1191 -9.33 -9.39 -69.36
C PRO A 1191 -8.43 -10.04 -68.32
N TRP A 1192 -7.17 -9.63 -68.21
CA TRP A 1192 -6.16 -10.28 -67.36
C TRP A 1192 -5.79 -9.45 -66.12
N ARG A 1193 -6.10 -9.96 -64.92
CA ARG A 1193 -5.59 -9.45 -63.64
C ARG A 1193 -4.11 -9.80 -63.50
N LEU A 1194 -3.26 -8.79 -63.30
CA LEU A 1194 -1.87 -9.00 -62.91
C LEU A 1194 -1.80 -9.56 -61.48
N ILE A 1195 -1.05 -10.65 -61.29
CA ILE A 1195 -0.84 -11.30 -59.98
C ILE A 1195 0.53 -10.95 -59.39
N GLY A 1196 1.57 -10.83 -60.22
CA GLY A 1196 2.93 -10.53 -59.78
C GLY A 1196 4.01 -10.91 -60.81
N PRO A 1197 5.29 -10.96 -60.42
CA PRO A 1197 6.37 -11.51 -61.24
C PRO A 1197 6.27 -13.04 -61.40
N ALA A 1198 6.83 -13.60 -62.47
CA ALA A 1198 6.73 -15.02 -62.84
C ALA A 1198 7.75 -15.97 -62.18
N GLY A 1199 8.72 -15.41 -61.45
CA GLY A 1199 9.78 -16.05 -60.66
C GLY A 1199 10.42 -15.01 -59.75
#